data_AF-A0A364NBR7-F1
#
_entry.id   AF-A0A364NBR7-F1
#
_cell.length_a   1.000
_cell.length_b   1.000
_cell.length_c   1.000
_cell.angle_alpha   90.00
_cell.angle_beta   90.00
_cell.angle_gamma   90.00
#
_symmetry.space_group_name_H-M   'P 1'
#
loop_
_entity.id
_entity.type
_entity.pdbx_description
1 polymer ?
#
loop_
_entity_poly.entity_id
_entity_poly.type
_entity_poly.pdbx_seq_one_letter_code
_entity_poly.pdbx_strand_id
1 'polypeptide(L)'
;MIQPGLERISQLLKNVQFPWKSIHVAGTNGKGSICHYASNLITRRKLKCGKFTSPHLVDRWDCITINNQPVDETLFRKIEKHYIELNLIAGIRASPFEILTATAFHIFNEERVHIGVVEVGMGGQQDATNILNNQAVSVISKIARDHQNFLGNTLEDIALHKAGILRPNVPYIINPNNEEYVKDVIYQHAKSIGAGPRLLHDSAELKQKLFNKSYWKLFVQPLRPFQEDNATLAVIAAKQAVESLDLDFRHFDLGNFLLNTRLHVNPGRLQRIRVPAVFGSYENPKGQEILVDGAHNPDAAKVLIDCVNKVHRRGYIEGLGRHPRVGWPVTWVLAMTEGKDASEYLRVLLRPGDHVITTTFGPVDGMPSVKPMDPEQLLQVAKSVQEGITGLAMPKDGAFRALLAAKHLTKNGWPVVLTGSLYLVGDFHREARARSSANYWYDPELEEDRKKIKVISREEQARVNRLLSSGHTDPLDQPSRNDEREKGTSSREKRRVLQMQMENLDRELERIVAEEQQIRSDWVDPTKQNKEEDSQQLFEPTCGDEMKPKTIERPEEGGKLDAGKKLEESERPEESANSEQTGEAPKIRLFFQDDRKTRNHPVVQRERRHGKSPEVRILVGTGPRQKLEKKEETSS
;
A
#
# COMPACT_ATOMS: atom_id res chain seq x y z
N MET A 1 23.43 -10.51 -6.32
CA MET A 1 23.09 -10.20 -4.91
C MET A 1 23.03 -8.69 -4.76
N ILE A 2 22.05 -8.14 -4.05
CA ILE A 2 22.02 -6.69 -3.77
C ILE A 2 22.92 -6.44 -2.56
N GLN A 3 23.82 -5.47 -2.65
CA GLN A 3 24.67 -5.00 -1.56
C GLN A 3 24.23 -3.59 -1.16
N PRO A 4 23.67 -3.36 0.04
CA PRO A 4 23.38 -2.01 0.54
C PRO A 4 24.65 -1.14 0.61
N GLY A 5 24.49 0.18 0.51
CA GLY A 5 25.59 1.16 0.53
C GLY A 5 25.22 2.45 -0.20
N LEU A 6 25.93 3.55 0.10
CA LEU A 6 25.72 4.86 -0.56
C LEU A 6 26.88 5.25 -1.50
N GLU A 7 27.94 4.44 -1.53
CA GLU A 7 29.23 4.79 -2.16
C GLU A 7 29.10 4.82 -3.68
N ARG A 8 28.40 3.84 -4.26
CA ARG A 8 28.19 3.73 -5.72
C ARG A 8 27.23 4.80 -6.25
N ILE A 9 26.13 5.08 -5.55
CA ILE A 9 25.22 6.18 -5.92
C ILE A 9 25.91 7.55 -5.77
N SER A 10 26.78 7.72 -4.77
CA SER A 10 27.64 8.90 -4.64
C SER A 10 28.63 9.04 -5.79
N GLN A 11 29.15 7.94 -6.33
CA GLN A 11 30.02 7.95 -7.51
C GLN A 11 29.25 8.31 -8.80
N LEU A 12 28.05 7.75 -9.01
CA LEU A 12 27.18 8.12 -10.14
C LEU A 12 26.78 9.60 -10.11
N LEU A 13 26.48 10.14 -8.94
CA LEU A 13 25.96 11.51 -8.75
C LEU A 13 27.03 12.52 -8.30
N LYS A 14 28.32 12.18 -8.38
CA LYS A 14 29.45 12.98 -7.86
C LYS A 14 29.44 14.46 -8.25
N ASN A 15 28.98 14.75 -9.48
CA ASN A 15 28.95 16.10 -10.06
C ASN A 15 27.51 16.67 -10.16
N VAL A 16 26.52 16.04 -9.51
CA VAL A 16 25.10 16.40 -9.61
C VAL A 16 24.61 16.99 -8.30
N GLN A 17 24.15 18.24 -8.34
CA GLN A 17 23.51 18.92 -7.21
C GLN A 17 21.99 18.77 -7.28
N PHE A 18 21.30 18.79 -6.14
CA PHE A 18 19.84 18.71 -6.06
C PHE A 18 19.26 20.03 -5.53
N PRO A 19 19.02 21.06 -6.37
CA PRO A 19 18.58 22.38 -5.91
C PRO A 19 17.11 22.40 -5.41
N TRP A 20 16.37 21.33 -5.65
CA TRP A 20 14.98 21.15 -5.21
C TRP A 20 14.90 20.66 -3.76
N LYS A 21 13.83 21.05 -3.06
CA LYS A 21 13.49 20.52 -1.73
C LYS A 21 12.89 19.12 -1.88
N SER A 22 13.09 18.23 -0.91
CA SER A 22 12.54 16.87 -0.96
C SER A 22 11.62 16.50 0.21
N ILE A 23 10.51 15.83 -0.12
CA ILE A 23 9.74 14.98 0.79
C ILE A 23 10.28 13.57 0.61
N HIS A 24 10.90 13.02 1.66
CA HIS A 24 11.52 11.69 1.61
C HIS A 24 10.69 10.70 2.44
N VAL A 25 10.22 9.61 1.83
CA VAL A 25 9.19 8.71 2.40
C VAL A 25 9.72 7.29 2.55
N ALA A 26 9.97 6.89 3.81
CA ALA A 26 10.29 5.52 4.22
C ALA A 26 9.10 4.84 4.90
N GLY A 27 9.25 3.54 5.19
CA GLY A 27 8.21 2.71 5.81
C GLY A 27 8.12 1.33 5.16
N THR A 28 7.19 0.50 5.64
CA THR A 28 6.85 -0.76 4.96
C THR A 28 5.68 -0.51 4.03
N ASN A 29 4.48 -0.33 4.59
CA ASN A 29 3.22 -0.17 3.83
C ASN A 29 2.78 1.30 3.78
N GLY A 30 2.20 1.73 2.66
CA GLY A 30 1.61 3.07 2.47
C GLY A 30 2.49 4.12 1.78
N LYS A 31 3.81 3.92 1.70
CA LYS A 31 4.80 4.84 1.08
C LYS A 31 4.31 5.51 -0.22
N GLY A 32 4.18 4.77 -1.32
CA GLY A 32 3.71 5.30 -2.60
C GLY A 32 2.31 5.95 -2.58
N SER A 33 1.45 5.62 -1.61
CA SER A 33 0.18 6.34 -1.40
C SER A 33 0.40 7.72 -0.78
N ILE A 34 1.31 7.84 0.19
CA ILE A 34 1.74 9.14 0.73
C ILE A 34 2.35 9.98 -0.39
N CYS A 35 3.27 9.40 -1.17
CA CYS A 35 3.91 10.08 -2.30
C CYS A 35 2.87 10.58 -3.31
N HIS A 36 1.89 9.74 -3.65
CA HIS A 36 0.78 10.09 -4.54
C HIS A 36 -0.07 11.26 -4.01
N TYR A 37 -0.52 11.21 -2.75
CA TYR A 37 -1.32 12.30 -2.18
C TYR A 37 -0.49 13.60 -2.10
N ALA A 38 0.78 13.53 -1.73
CA ALA A 38 1.66 14.71 -1.62
C ALA A 38 1.93 15.35 -3.00
N SER A 39 2.22 14.55 -4.04
CA SER A 39 2.48 15.07 -5.38
C SER A 39 1.24 15.68 -6.03
N ASN A 40 0.04 15.17 -5.74
CA ASN A 40 -1.21 15.84 -6.10
C ASN A 40 -1.34 17.20 -5.40
N LEU A 41 -1.09 17.29 -4.09
CA LEU A 41 -1.24 18.51 -3.30
C LEU A 41 -0.27 19.65 -3.66
N ILE A 42 0.95 19.30 -4.11
CA ILE A 42 2.00 20.26 -4.50
C ILE A 42 1.79 20.77 -5.93
N THR A 43 1.28 19.93 -6.84
CA THR A 43 1.14 20.25 -8.26
C THR A 43 0.18 21.43 -8.47
N ARG A 44 0.76 22.60 -8.71
CA ARG A 44 0.06 23.90 -8.79
C ARG A 44 0.71 24.75 -9.88
N ARG A 45 -0.02 25.74 -10.43
CA ARG A 45 0.42 26.60 -11.56
C ARG A 45 1.77 27.32 -11.41
N LYS A 46 2.36 27.37 -10.21
CA LYS A 46 3.67 28.00 -9.92
C LYS A 46 4.70 27.06 -9.26
N LEU A 47 4.38 25.77 -9.07
CA LEU A 47 5.30 24.79 -8.46
C LEU A 47 5.33 23.53 -9.32
N LYS A 48 6.50 23.23 -9.91
CA LYS A 48 6.71 21.95 -10.59
C LYS A 48 7.07 20.88 -9.55
N CYS A 49 6.25 19.84 -9.47
CA CYS A 49 6.47 18.70 -8.58
C CYS A 49 7.08 17.54 -9.35
N GLY A 50 8.20 17.00 -8.87
CA GLY A 50 8.71 15.70 -9.27
C GLY A 50 8.25 14.64 -8.27
N LYS A 51 7.91 13.43 -8.72
CA LYS A 51 7.60 12.30 -7.85
C LYS A 51 8.30 11.04 -8.36
N PHE A 52 9.08 10.40 -7.49
CA PHE A 52 9.76 9.12 -7.74
C PHE A 52 9.17 8.09 -6.76
N THR A 53 8.57 7.05 -7.31
CA THR A 53 7.91 5.94 -6.58
C THR A 53 8.54 4.60 -6.99
N SER A 54 8.47 3.55 -6.17
CA SER A 54 9.03 2.24 -6.56
C SER A 54 8.27 1.03 -5.99
N PRO A 55 8.22 -0.11 -6.72
CA PRO A 55 8.67 -0.30 -8.11
C PRO A 55 7.83 0.52 -9.12
N HIS A 56 8.24 0.52 -10.40
CA HIS A 56 7.35 0.92 -11.48
C HIS A 56 6.14 0.00 -11.55
N LEU A 57 5.04 0.45 -12.16
CA LEU A 57 3.83 -0.37 -12.26
C LEU A 57 3.65 -0.97 -13.65
N VAL A 58 3.40 -0.13 -14.64
CA VAL A 58 2.97 -0.49 -15.99
C VAL A 58 4.14 -0.40 -16.97
N ASP A 59 4.87 0.72 -16.97
CA ASP A 59 6.05 0.95 -17.83
C ASP A 59 7.22 1.45 -16.97
N ARG A 60 8.48 1.11 -17.32
CA ARG A 60 9.66 1.41 -16.49
C ARG A 60 9.78 2.89 -16.08
N TRP A 61 9.37 3.81 -16.94
CA TRP A 61 9.42 5.25 -16.71
C TRP A 61 8.26 5.81 -15.87
N ASP A 62 7.16 5.07 -15.64
CA ASP A 62 6.01 5.56 -14.87
C ASP A 62 6.30 5.78 -13.37
N CYS A 63 7.40 5.19 -12.90
CA CYS A 63 7.94 5.41 -11.57
C CYS A 63 8.38 6.86 -11.33
N ILE A 64 8.68 7.62 -12.39
CA ILE A 64 9.09 9.03 -12.34
C ILE A 64 8.02 9.87 -13.03
N THR A 65 7.42 10.81 -12.31
CA THR A 65 6.38 11.69 -12.86
C THR A 65 6.66 13.15 -12.57
N ILE A 66 6.38 14.03 -13.53
CA ILE A 66 6.42 15.49 -13.40
C ILE A 66 4.97 16.00 -13.40
N ASN A 67 4.57 16.75 -12.36
CA ASN A 67 3.19 17.22 -12.18
C ASN A 67 2.15 16.10 -12.31
N ASN A 68 2.48 14.91 -11.79
CA ASN A 68 1.72 13.65 -11.87
C ASN A 68 1.56 13.03 -13.28
N GLN A 69 2.20 13.55 -14.32
CA GLN A 69 2.33 12.87 -15.61
C GLN A 69 3.63 12.07 -15.66
N PRO A 70 3.65 10.81 -16.14
CA PRO A 70 4.88 10.08 -16.45
C PRO A 70 5.83 10.91 -17.31
N VAL A 71 7.13 10.75 -17.07
CA VAL A 71 8.16 11.35 -17.94
C VAL A 71 8.11 10.73 -19.33
N ASP A 72 8.57 11.48 -20.34
CA ASP A 72 8.70 10.96 -21.69
C ASP A 72 9.70 9.79 -21.76
N GLU A 73 9.37 8.75 -22.54
CA GLU A 73 10.19 7.54 -22.67
C GLU A 73 11.57 7.85 -23.28
N THR A 74 11.66 8.77 -24.24
CA THR A 74 12.92 9.13 -24.89
C THR A 74 13.83 9.91 -23.94
N LEU A 75 13.26 10.83 -23.14
CA LEU A 75 13.97 11.54 -22.07
C LEU A 75 14.48 10.57 -21.01
N PHE A 76 13.64 9.65 -20.55
CA PHE A 76 14.00 8.62 -19.59
C PHE A 76 15.15 7.74 -20.10
N ARG A 77 15.01 7.16 -21.30
CA ARG A 77 16.02 6.25 -21.88
C ARG A 77 17.33 6.96 -22.20
N LYS A 78 17.31 8.23 -22.65
CA LYS A 78 18.50 9.08 -22.85
C LYS A 78 19.34 9.18 -21.58
N ILE A 79 18.70 9.47 -20.44
CA ILE A 79 19.37 9.72 -19.16
C ILE A 79 19.75 8.40 -18.47
N GLU A 80 18.89 7.38 -18.52
CA GLU A 80 19.22 6.05 -18.01
C GLU A 80 20.42 5.46 -18.75
N LYS A 81 20.46 5.57 -20.08
CA LYS A 81 21.61 5.15 -20.90
C LYS A 81 22.91 5.82 -20.44
N HIS A 82 22.90 7.13 -20.19
CA HIS A 82 24.07 7.84 -19.68
C HIS A 82 24.60 7.25 -18.35
N TYR A 83 23.72 6.92 -17.41
CA TYR A 83 24.14 6.31 -16.14
C TYR A 83 24.55 4.84 -16.27
N ILE A 84 23.98 4.08 -17.23
CA ILE A 84 24.46 2.73 -17.58
C ILE A 84 25.87 2.80 -18.16
N GLU A 85 26.12 3.70 -19.11
CA GLU A 85 27.44 3.91 -19.72
C GLU A 85 28.47 4.38 -18.68
N LEU A 86 28.11 5.32 -17.81
CA LEU A 86 28.96 5.77 -16.69
C LEU A 86 29.30 4.62 -15.72
N ASN A 87 28.31 3.81 -15.35
CA ASN A 87 28.50 2.66 -14.45
C ASN A 87 29.49 1.62 -15.04
N LEU A 88 29.42 1.39 -16.35
CA LEU A 88 30.32 0.49 -17.07
C LEU A 88 31.74 1.08 -17.19
N ILE A 89 31.86 2.31 -17.68
CA ILE A 89 33.16 2.96 -17.96
C ILE A 89 33.95 3.20 -16.66
N ALA A 90 33.29 3.65 -15.60
CA ALA A 90 33.93 3.90 -14.30
C ALA A 90 33.97 2.66 -13.39
N GLY A 91 33.45 1.50 -13.84
CA GLY A 91 33.52 0.24 -13.09
C GLY A 91 32.77 0.23 -11.75
N ILE A 92 31.78 1.13 -11.57
CA ILE A 92 31.11 1.41 -10.28
C ILE A 92 30.32 0.19 -9.75
N ARG A 93 29.85 -0.68 -10.66
CA ARG A 93 29.01 -1.86 -10.35
C ARG A 93 27.72 -1.50 -9.59
N ALA A 94 27.17 -0.32 -9.86
CA ALA A 94 25.88 0.13 -9.36
C ALA A 94 24.76 -0.81 -9.81
N SER A 95 23.81 -1.02 -8.90
CA SER A 95 22.60 -1.80 -9.11
C SER A 95 21.59 -1.07 -9.99
N PRO A 96 20.61 -1.78 -10.59
CA PRO A 96 19.55 -1.16 -11.39
C PRO A 96 18.71 -0.12 -10.65
N PHE A 97 18.64 -0.17 -9.31
CA PHE A 97 17.92 0.81 -8.50
C PHE A 97 18.74 2.08 -8.22
N GLU A 98 20.05 1.96 -8.05
CA GLU A 98 20.95 3.12 -7.96
C GLU A 98 20.98 3.90 -9.30
N ILE A 99 21.05 3.18 -10.43
CA ILE A 99 20.94 3.78 -11.78
C ILE A 99 19.59 4.49 -11.96
N LEU A 100 18.48 3.85 -11.55
CA LEU A 100 17.14 4.44 -11.64
C LEU A 100 17.00 5.69 -10.75
N THR A 101 17.58 5.68 -9.55
CA THR A 101 17.59 6.83 -8.64
C THR A 101 18.39 7.99 -9.23
N ALA A 102 19.57 7.72 -9.78
CA ALA A 102 20.38 8.73 -10.46
C ALA A 102 19.65 9.33 -11.68
N THR A 103 18.94 8.48 -12.43
CA THR A 103 18.09 8.88 -13.56
C THR A 103 16.95 9.80 -13.10
N ALA A 104 16.23 9.43 -12.04
CA ALA A 104 15.14 10.24 -11.49
C ALA A 104 15.61 11.63 -11.03
N PHE A 105 16.73 11.70 -10.30
CA PHE A 105 17.23 12.97 -9.77
C PHE A 105 17.82 13.87 -10.86
N HIS A 106 18.41 13.29 -11.92
CA HIS A 106 18.82 14.04 -13.11
C HIS A 106 17.62 14.60 -13.87
N ILE A 107 16.56 13.82 -14.05
CA ILE A 107 15.32 14.31 -14.68
C ILE A 107 14.73 15.46 -13.88
N PHE A 108 14.69 15.38 -12.54
CA PHE A 108 14.18 16.48 -11.71
C PHE A 108 14.99 17.77 -11.88
N ASN A 109 16.28 17.67 -12.18
CA ASN A 109 17.14 18.81 -12.49
C ASN A 109 16.88 19.37 -13.91
N GLU A 110 16.87 18.52 -14.94
CA GLU A 110 16.61 18.92 -16.34
C GLU A 110 15.22 19.60 -16.46
N GLU A 111 14.23 19.06 -15.75
CA GLU A 111 12.87 19.61 -15.66
C GLU A 111 12.73 20.84 -14.76
N ARG A 112 13.71 21.16 -13.90
CA ARG A 112 13.62 22.25 -12.90
C ARG A 112 12.45 22.07 -11.93
N VAL A 113 12.37 20.88 -11.34
CA VAL A 113 11.49 20.57 -10.21
C VAL A 113 11.78 21.53 -9.04
N HIS A 114 10.73 21.89 -8.29
CA HIS A 114 10.84 22.73 -7.09
C HIS A 114 10.78 21.86 -5.82
N ILE A 115 9.89 20.86 -5.82
CA ILE A 115 9.77 19.86 -4.75
C ILE A 115 9.74 18.45 -5.36
N GLY A 116 10.70 17.62 -4.96
CA GLY A 116 10.74 16.18 -5.27
C GLY A 116 10.09 15.35 -4.16
N VAL A 117 9.18 14.46 -4.52
CA VAL A 117 8.50 13.53 -3.61
C VAL A 117 9.05 12.13 -3.86
N VAL A 118 9.86 11.61 -2.94
CA VAL A 118 10.73 10.46 -3.16
C VAL A 118 10.39 9.32 -2.21
N GLU A 119 10.01 8.18 -2.78
CA GLU A 119 9.83 6.90 -2.08
C GLU A 119 11.15 6.15 -1.96
N VAL A 120 11.50 5.74 -0.74
CA VAL A 120 12.58 4.78 -0.47
C VAL A 120 12.24 3.42 -1.08
N GLY A 121 13.19 2.79 -1.77
CA GLY A 121 13.00 1.45 -2.34
C GLY A 121 12.94 0.36 -1.26
N MET A 122 14.03 0.18 -0.52
CA MET A 122 14.16 -0.84 0.53
C MET A 122 14.89 -0.27 1.76
N GLY A 123 14.29 -0.47 2.94
CA GLY A 123 14.88 0.00 4.19
C GLY A 123 14.79 1.52 4.34
N GLY A 124 15.89 2.24 4.10
CA GLY A 124 16.04 3.67 4.35
C GLY A 124 17.52 4.11 4.45
N GLN A 125 18.19 3.80 5.57
CA GLN A 125 19.57 4.19 5.90
C GLN A 125 20.58 3.98 4.76
N GLN A 126 20.56 2.81 4.12
CA GLN A 126 21.46 2.43 3.03
C GLN A 126 20.74 2.33 1.66
N ASP A 127 19.58 2.98 1.53
CA ASP A 127 18.84 3.06 0.27
C ASP A 127 19.44 4.14 -0.66
N ALA A 128 19.42 3.90 -1.97
CA ALA A 128 19.98 4.84 -2.95
C ALA A 128 19.35 6.25 -2.88
N THR A 129 18.08 6.39 -2.48
CA THR A 129 17.44 7.71 -2.31
C THR A 129 17.98 8.48 -1.11
N ASN A 130 18.72 7.82 -0.20
CA ASN A 130 19.29 8.45 0.99
C ASN A 130 20.52 9.33 0.70
N ILE A 131 20.95 9.43 -0.56
CA ILE A 131 21.92 10.45 -1.02
C ILE A 131 21.35 11.89 -0.99
N LEU A 132 20.05 12.06 -0.73
CA LEU A 132 19.41 13.37 -0.58
C LEU A 132 19.97 14.16 0.61
N ASN A 133 20.28 15.43 0.34
CA ASN A 133 20.76 16.42 1.30
C ASN A 133 19.75 17.55 1.54
N ASN A 134 19.05 18.02 0.50
CA ASN A 134 18.03 19.08 0.59
C ASN A 134 16.63 18.54 1.01
N GLN A 135 16.57 17.77 2.08
CA GLN A 135 15.30 17.30 2.66
C GLN A 135 14.57 18.44 3.38
N ALA A 136 13.29 18.64 3.05
CA ALA A 136 12.38 19.55 3.77
C ALA A 136 11.59 18.83 4.86
N VAL A 137 11.32 17.54 4.66
CA VAL A 137 10.62 16.70 5.64
C VAL A 137 10.91 15.21 5.37
N SER A 138 11.06 14.44 6.45
CA SER A 138 11.16 12.98 6.41
C SER A 138 9.86 12.34 6.90
N VAL A 139 9.35 11.34 6.18
CA VAL A 139 8.08 10.68 6.49
C VAL A 139 8.32 9.19 6.72
N ILE A 140 7.90 8.66 7.88
CA ILE A 140 7.88 7.23 8.17
C ILE A 140 6.43 6.74 8.17
N SER A 141 6.07 5.88 7.22
CA SER A 141 4.73 5.29 7.13
C SER A 141 4.53 4.14 8.15
N LYS A 142 3.53 3.25 7.97
CA LYS A 142 3.38 2.08 8.84
C LYS A 142 4.57 1.14 8.67
N ILE A 143 5.22 0.83 9.79
CA ILE A 143 6.22 -0.22 9.93
C ILE A 143 5.50 -1.56 10.05
N ALA A 144 6.01 -2.57 9.36
CA ALA A 144 5.51 -3.93 9.35
C ALA A 144 6.64 -4.88 8.91
N ARG A 145 6.50 -6.18 9.18
CA ARG A 145 7.48 -7.20 8.79
C ARG A 145 7.53 -7.34 7.28
N ASP A 146 8.65 -6.91 6.68
CA ASP A 146 8.97 -7.18 5.28
C ASP A 146 10.48 -7.01 5.04
N HIS A 147 11.02 -7.67 4.01
CA HIS A 147 12.44 -7.65 3.62
C HIS A 147 13.42 -8.04 4.75
N GLN A 148 13.02 -8.95 5.65
CA GLN A 148 13.79 -9.34 6.85
C GLN A 148 15.25 -9.75 6.55
N ASN A 149 15.49 -10.43 5.42
CA ASN A 149 16.83 -10.83 4.95
C ASN A 149 17.81 -9.65 4.74
N PHE A 150 17.31 -8.42 4.69
CA PHE A 150 18.11 -7.19 4.58
C PHE A 150 17.90 -6.22 5.75
N LEU A 151 16.75 -6.27 6.42
CA LEU A 151 16.31 -5.25 7.39
C LEU A 151 16.25 -5.74 8.85
N GLY A 152 16.65 -6.99 9.12
CA GLY A 152 16.60 -7.60 10.45
C GLY A 152 15.29 -8.35 10.72
N ASN A 153 15.19 -8.96 11.90
CA ASN A 153 14.11 -9.89 12.26
C ASN A 153 13.13 -9.34 13.31
N THR A 154 13.43 -8.18 13.90
CA THR A 154 12.54 -7.45 14.81
C THR A 154 11.85 -6.30 14.07
N LEU A 155 10.81 -5.70 14.64
CA LEU A 155 10.21 -4.49 14.06
C LEU A 155 11.06 -3.25 14.36
N GLU A 156 11.91 -3.35 15.39
CA GLU A 156 12.89 -2.40 15.87
C GLU A 156 14.07 -2.25 14.89
N ASP A 157 14.64 -3.36 14.39
CA ASP A 157 15.66 -3.35 13.32
C ASP A 157 15.12 -2.63 12.07
N ILE A 158 13.91 -3.04 11.65
CA ILE A 158 13.20 -2.53 10.49
C ILE A 158 12.88 -1.04 10.67
N ALA A 159 12.50 -0.62 11.88
CA ALA A 159 12.23 0.77 12.23
C ALA A 159 13.50 1.63 12.24
N LEU A 160 14.60 1.14 12.80
CA LEU A 160 15.89 1.84 12.85
C LEU A 160 16.46 2.05 11.44
N HIS A 161 16.47 1.00 10.61
CA HIS A 161 16.92 1.13 9.21
C HIS A 161 15.99 2.07 8.41
N LYS A 162 14.70 2.20 8.77
CA LYS A 162 13.79 3.19 8.17
C LYS A 162 14.01 4.60 8.73
N ALA A 163 14.36 4.73 10.00
CA ALA A 163 14.67 6.00 10.65
C ALA A 163 15.94 6.67 10.08
N GLY A 164 16.88 5.91 9.51
CA GLY A 164 18.09 6.44 8.87
C GLY A 164 17.88 7.35 7.65
N ILE A 165 16.64 7.65 7.24
CA ILE A 165 16.34 8.76 6.31
C ILE A 165 16.16 10.12 6.99
N LEU A 166 16.07 10.17 8.31
CA LEU A 166 16.02 11.43 9.06
C LEU A 166 17.35 12.18 8.94
N ARG A 167 17.32 13.50 9.16
CA ARG A 167 18.49 14.39 9.06
C ARG A 167 18.51 15.40 10.21
N PRO A 168 19.70 15.82 10.69
CA PRO A 168 19.82 16.87 11.70
C PRO A 168 19.06 18.13 11.28
N ASN A 169 18.31 18.74 12.20
CA ASN A 169 17.51 19.95 11.99
C ASN A 169 16.43 19.87 10.87
N VAL A 170 16.13 18.69 10.34
CA VAL A 170 15.04 18.50 9.36
C VAL A 170 13.79 17.96 10.06
N PRO A 171 12.61 18.57 9.85
CA PRO A 171 11.35 18.07 10.37
C PRO A 171 11.06 16.63 9.96
N TYR A 172 10.41 15.86 10.85
CA TYR A 172 9.98 14.51 10.52
C TYR A 172 8.58 14.19 11.06
N ILE A 173 7.88 13.29 10.39
CA ILE A 173 6.57 12.78 10.82
C ILE A 173 6.54 11.25 10.71
N ILE A 174 5.86 10.62 11.66
CA ILE A 174 5.70 9.16 11.73
C ILE A 174 4.21 8.81 11.77
N ASN A 175 3.81 7.69 11.15
CA ASN A 175 2.45 7.19 11.26
C ASN A 175 2.08 6.95 12.74
N PRO A 176 0.97 7.52 13.25
CA PRO A 176 0.60 7.42 14.67
C PRO A 176 0.18 6.00 15.08
N ASN A 177 -0.32 5.21 14.12
CA ASN A 177 -0.74 3.82 14.27
C ASN A 177 0.43 2.82 14.11
N ASN A 178 1.67 3.30 14.23
CA ASN A 178 2.79 2.46 14.62
C ASN A 178 2.70 2.12 16.12
N GLU A 179 3.24 0.97 16.48
CA GLU A 179 3.37 0.46 17.84
C GLU A 179 4.25 1.40 18.70
N GLU A 180 4.02 1.49 20.01
CA GLU A 180 4.72 2.51 20.83
C GLU A 180 6.23 2.31 20.84
N TYR A 181 6.71 1.08 21.08
CA TYR A 181 8.14 0.75 21.02
C TYR A 181 8.77 1.04 19.65
N VAL A 182 8.03 0.88 18.55
CA VAL A 182 8.49 1.27 17.19
C VAL A 182 8.63 2.79 17.08
N LYS A 183 7.69 3.55 17.63
CA LYS A 183 7.74 5.03 17.65
C LYS A 183 8.87 5.53 18.58
N ASP A 184 9.14 4.82 19.68
CA ASP A 184 10.25 5.10 20.58
C ASP A 184 11.61 4.86 19.92
N VAL A 185 11.81 3.74 19.21
CA VAL A 185 13.05 3.48 18.43
C VAL A 185 13.32 4.62 17.44
N ILE A 186 12.30 5.05 16.70
CA ILE A 186 12.44 6.17 15.75
C ILE A 186 12.72 7.49 16.49
N TYR A 187 12.10 7.73 17.65
CA TYR A 187 12.31 8.93 18.46
C TYR A 187 13.72 9.00 19.08
N GLN A 188 14.25 7.90 19.61
CA GLN A 188 15.62 7.85 20.16
C GLN A 188 16.65 8.03 19.04
N HIS A 189 16.43 7.43 17.86
CA HIS A 189 17.28 7.69 16.69
C HIS A 189 17.22 9.17 16.25
N ALA A 190 16.02 9.74 16.16
CA ALA A 190 15.86 11.16 15.83
C ALA A 190 16.61 12.06 16.83
N LYS A 191 16.51 11.76 18.13
CA LYS A 191 17.20 12.47 19.20
C LYS A 191 18.73 12.35 19.09
N SER A 192 19.27 11.16 18.78
CA SER A 192 20.72 10.96 18.71
C SER A 192 21.40 11.66 17.53
N ILE A 193 20.66 11.93 16.44
CA ILE A 193 21.16 12.72 15.29
C ILE A 193 20.67 14.17 15.27
N GLY A 194 19.94 14.64 16.29
CA GLY A 194 19.38 16.00 16.31
C GLY A 194 18.33 16.28 15.23
N ALA A 195 17.60 15.26 14.76
CA ALA A 195 16.53 15.43 13.78
C ALA A 195 15.24 15.97 14.43
N GLY A 196 14.58 16.91 13.77
CA GLY A 196 13.35 17.51 14.27
C GLY A 196 13.06 18.90 13.68
N PRO A 197 11.94 19.53 14.11
CA PRO A 197 10.98 19.03 15.09
C PRO A 197 10.17 17.82 14.59
N ARG A 198 9.66 17.00 15.52
CA ARG A 198 8.67 15.96 15.22
C ARG A 198 7.33 16.65 14.96
N LEU A 199 6.84 16.58 13.73
CA LEU A 199 5.52 17.09 13.35
C LEU A 199 4.45 16.12 13.88
N LEU A 200 3.44 16.66 14.56
CA LEU A 200 2.34 15.89 15.11
C LEU A 200 1.09 15.98 14.23
N HIS A 201 0.50 14.82 13.95
CA HIS A 201 -0.69 14.66 13.11
C HIS A 201 -1.96 15.33 13.66
N ASP A 202 -1.96 15.74 14.93
CA ASP A 202 -3.17 16.11 15.66
C ASP A 202 -3.05 17.50 16.34
N SER A 203 -2.12 18.35 15.89
CA SER A 203 -1.95 19.69 16.48
C SER A 203 -3.25 20.50 16.47
N ALA A 204 -3.44 21.35 17.48
CA ALA A 204 -4.65 22.17 17.60
C ALA A 204 -4.88 23.06 16.36
N GLU A 205 -3.80 23.57 15.76
CA GLU A 205 -3.83 24.31 14.51
C GLU A 205 -4.38 23.46 13.35
N LEU A 206 -3.82 22.27 13.11
CA LEU A 206 -4.25 21.41 12.00
C LEU A 206 -5.69 20.91 12.21
N LYS A 207 -6.07 20.57 13.44
CA LYS A 207 -7.46 20.27 13.82
C LYS A 207 -8.39 21.44 13.48
N GLN A 208 -8.08 22.67 13.91
CA GLN A 208 -8.94 23.84 13.71
C GLN A 208 -8.99 24.33 12.26
N LYS A 209 -7.85 24.40 11.58
CA LYS A 209 -7.71 24.95 10.21
C LYS A 209 -8.10 23.94 9.12
N LEU A 210 -7.89 22.64 9.34
CA LEU A 210 -8.13 21.59 8.33
C LEU A 210 -9.06 20.46 8.79
N PHE A 211 -8.64 19.63 9.75
CA PHE A 211 -9.28 18.32 9.95
C PHE A 211 -10.73 18.40 10.47
N ASN A 212 -11.09 19.46 11.21
CA ASN A 212 -12.46 19.69 11.63
C ASN A 212 -13.39 20.20 10.51
N LYS A 213 -12.84 20.67 9.37
CA LYS A 213 -13.64 21.26 8.26
C LYS A 213 -14.41 20.19 7.49
N SER A 214 -15.61 20.54 7.04
CA SER A 214 -16.50 19.63 6.29
C SER A 214 -15.84 19.06 5.03
N TYR A 215 -15.03 19.84 4.31
CA TYR A 215 -14.33 19.37 3.11
C TYR A 215 -13.31 18.26 3.39
N TRP A 216 -12.58 18.31 4.52
CA TRP A 216 -11.70 17.21 4.92
C TRP A 216 -12.51 15.95 5.21
N LYS A 217 -13.58 16.09 6.02
CA LYS A 217 -14.47 14.98 6.41
C LYS A 217 -15.11 14.31 5.18
N LEU A 218 -15.55 15.08 4.19
CA LEU A 218 -16.09 14.56 2.92
C LEU A 218 -15.02 13.88 2.06
N PHE A 219 -13.77 14.35 2.08
CA PHE A 219 -12.66 13.73 1.37
C PHE A 219 -12.24 12.39 2.00
N VAL A 220 -12.19 12.28 3.33
CA VAL A 220 -11.78 11.03 4.01
C VAL A 220 -12.91 10.02 4.19
N GLN A 221 -14.19 10.43 4.19
CA GLN A 221 -15.35 9.54 4.28
C GLN A 221 -15.34 8.31 3.32
N PRO A 222 -14.95 8.41 2.03
CA PRO A 222 -14.83 7.25 1.15
C PRO A 222 -13.56 6.41 1.36
N LEU A 223 -12.57 6.92 2.09
CA LEU A 223 -11.30 6.24 2.34
C LEU A 223 -11.44 5.16 3.43
N ARG A 224 -10.42 4.30 3.53
CA ARG A 224 -10.19 3.43 4.69
C ARG A 224 -9.27 4.12 5.71
N PRO A 225 -9.28 3.73 6.99
CA PRO A 225 -8.42 4.36 8.02
C PRO A 225 -6.95 4.45 7.61
N PHE A 226 -6.36 3.40 7.04
CA PHE A 226 -4.98 3.43 6.56
C PHE A 226 -4.76 4.39 5.37
N GLN A 227 -5.78 4.69 4.57
CA GLN A 227 -5.70 5.70 3.50
C GLN A 227 -5.85 7.11 4.06
N GLU A 228 -6.71 7.31 5.07
CA GLU A 228 -6.81 8.55 5.84
C GLU A 228 -5.48 8.87 6.57
N ASP A 229 -4.83 7.88 7.19
CA ASP A 229 -3.47 8.01 7.73
C ASP A 229 -2.48 8.51 6.66
N ASN A 230 -2.41 7.81 5.52
CA ASN A 230 -1.48 8.13 4.45
C ASN A 230 -1.77 9.51 3.83
N ALA A 231 -3.04 9.92 3.73
CA ALA A 231 -3.43 11.26 3.29
C ALA A 231 -3.06 12.33 4.33
N THR A 232 -3.22 12.04 5.62
CA THR A 232 -2.85 12.94 6.74
C THR A 232 -1.34 13.20 6.76
N LEU A 233 -0.53 12.13 6.66
CA LEU A 233 0.93 12.23 6.53
C LEU A 233 1.34 13.04 5.31
N ALA A 234 0.72 12.77 4.16
CA ALA A 234 1.01 13.46 2.90
C ALA A 234 0.64 14.95 2.94
N VAL A 235 -0.47 15.32 3.58
CA VAL A 235 -0.87 16.72 3.80
C VAL A 235 0.19 17.47 4.59
N ILE A 236 0.64 16.90 5.72
CA ILE A 236 1.57 17.58 6.62
C ILE A 236 2.95 17.69 5.97
N ALA A 237 3.37 16.65 5.24
CA ALA A 237 4.59 16.71 4.44
C ALA A 237 4.51 17.75 3.30
N ALA A 238 3.39 17.82 2.58
CA ALA A 238 3.17 18.81 1.52
C ALA A 238 3.13 20.25 2.06
N LYS A 239 2.53 20.48 3.25
CA LYS A 239 2.58 21.75 3.96
C LYS A 239 4.03 22.14 4.25
N GLN A 240 4.76 21.27 4.95
CA GLN A 240 6.14 21.53 5.37
C GLN A 240 7.09 21.79 4.19
N ALA A 241 6.92 21.06 3.08
CA ALA A 241 7.76 21.22 1.90
C ALA A 241 7.47 22.52 1.13
N VAL A 242 6.22 22.96 1.04
CA VAL A 242 5.87 24.27 0.42
C VAL A 242 6.34 25.43 1.31
N GLU A 243 6.18 25.32 2.62
CA GLU A 243 6.68 26.31 3.59
C GLU A 243 8.21 26.40 3.59
N SER A 244 8.93 25.31 3.27
CA SER A 244 10.40 25.31 3.10
C SER A 244 10.90 26.04 1.82
N LEU A 245 9.99 26.62 1.04
CA LEU A 245 10.25 27.51 -0.10
C LEU A 245 9.77 28.95 0.18
N ASP A 246 9.49 29.30 1.44
CA ASP A 246 8.93 30.60 1.87
C ASP A 246 7.56 30.92 1.25
N LEU A 247 6.76 29.89 0.93
CA LEU A 247 5.43 30.02 0.35
C LEU A 247 4.32 29.64 1.35
N ASP A 248 3.30 30.49 1.47
CA ASP A 248 2.13 30.23 2.32
C ASP A 248 1.28 29.06 1.82
N PHE A 249 1.13 28.03 2.66
CA PHE A 249 0.27 26.89 2.41
C PHE A 249 -1.18 27.20 2.81
N ARG A 250 -1.88 27.98 2.00
CA ARG A 250 -3.29 28.39 2.23
C ARG A 250 -4.22 27.21 2.53
N HIS A 251 -4.62 27.08 3.80
CA HIS A 251 -5.36 25.92 4.30
C HIS A 251 -6.79 25.81 3.75
N PHE A 252 -7.43 26.96 3.44
CA PHE A 252 -8.81 27.03 2.95
C PHE A 252 -9.00 26.31 1.61
N ASP A 253 -7.99 26.35 0.74
CA ASP A 253 -8.03 25.67 -0.55
C ASP A 253 -7.93 24.15 -0.42
N LEU A 254 -7.32 23.61 0.66
CA LEU A 254 -6.80 22.25 0.66
C LEU A 254 -7.87 21.15 0.61
N GLY A 255 -8.85 21.18 1.52
CA GLY A 255 -9.93 20.19 1.52
C GLY A 255 -10.81 20.29 0.27
N ASN A 256 -11.01 21.51 -0.22
CA ASN A 256 -11.77 21.78 -1.45
C ASN A 256 -10.99 21.30 -2.70
N PHE A 257 -9.66 21.44 -2.71
CA PHE A 257 -8.77 20.92 -3.74
C PHE A 257 -8.74 19.38 -3.75
N LEU A 258 -8.59 18.73 -2.60
CA LEU A 258 -8.65 17.27 -2.47
C LEU A 258 -9.99 16.70 -2.96
N LEU A 259 -11.10 17.39 -2.68
CA LEU A 259 -12.43 17.00 -3.16
C LEU A 259 -12.60 17.22 -4.68
N ASN A 260 -12.16 18.36 -5.21
CA ASN A 260 -12.40 18.75 -6.61
C ASN A 260 -11.38 18.20 -7.62
N THR A 261 -10.17 17.82 -7.19
CA THR A 261 -9.14 17.27 -8.10
C THR A 261 -9.52 15.92 -8.70
N ARG A 262 -10.56 15.25 -8.18
CA ARG A 262 -10.88 13.85 -8.51
C ARG A 262 -9.63 12.97 -8.39
N LEU A 263 -8.88 13.15 -7.29
CA LEU A 263 -7.57 12.55 -6.99
C LEU A 263 -7.34 11.27 -7.79
N HIS A 264 -6.39 11.35 -8.73
CA HIS A 264 -6.13 10.29 -9.71
C HIS A 264 -6.15 8.93 -9.03
N VAL A 265 -6.97 7.99 -9.50
CA VAL A 265 -7.11 6.67 -8.86
C VAL A 265 -5.73 6.03 -8.76
N ASN A 266 -5.19 5.92 -7.55
CA ASN A 266 -3.84 5.41 -7.32
C ASN A 266 -3.79 3.93 -7.74
N PRO A 267 -3.15 3.58 -8.87
CA PRO A 267 -3.43 2.30 -9.48
C PRO A 267 -2.88 1.14 -8.64
N GLY A 268 -3.65 0.05 -8.54
CA GLY A 268 -3.33 -1.04 -7.63
C GLY A 268 -3.37 -0.71 -6.13
N ARG A 269 -4.17 0.27 -5.69
CA ARG A 269 -4.41 0.60 -4.26
C ARG A 269 -5.90 0.70 -3.98
N LEU A 270 -6.53 -0.43 -3.68
CA LEU A 270 -7.99 -0.65 -3.61
C LEU A 270 -8.73 -0.10 -4.84
N GLN A 271 -8.11 -0.23 -6.02
CA GLN A 271 -8.63 0.30 -7.26
C GLN A 271 -9.84 -0.51 -7.72
N ARG A 272 -10.98 0.17 -7.89
CA ARG A 272 -12.15 -0.41 -8.56
C ARG A 272 -12.05 -0.10 -10.04
N ILE A 273 -12.12 -1.13 -10.89
CA ILE A 273 -11.98 -0.99 -12.35
C ILE A 273 -12.90 -1.96 -13.07
N ARG A 274 -13.47 -1.53 -14.19
CA ARG A 274 -14.25 -2.38 -15.09
C ARG A 274 -13.34 -2.96 -16.16
N VAL A 275 -13.60 -4.20 -16.54
CA VAL A 275 -12.82 -4.90 -17.58
C VAL A 275 -13.77 -5.32 -18.71
N PRO A 276 -14.17 -4.39 -19.61
CA PRO A 276 -15.07 -4.65 -20.72
C PRO A 276 -14.75 -5.91 -21.51
N ALA A 277 -13.48 -6.13 -21.87
CA ALA A 277 -13.05 -7.28 -22.67
C ALA A 277 -13.20 -8.64 -21.98
N VAL A 278 -13.22 -8.67 -20.64
CA VAL A 278 -13.48 -9.90 -19.87
C VAL A 278 -14.96 -10.00 -19.55
N PHE A 279 -15.51 -9.08 -18.75
CA PHE A 279 -16.83 -9.21 -18.13
C PHE A 279 -17.97 -8.51 -18.89
N GLY A 280 -17.68 -7.86 -20.01
CA GLY A 280 -18.69 -7.22 -20.85
C GLY A 280 -19.26 -8.12 -21.96
N SER A 281 -20.16 -7.53 -22.73
CA SER A 281 -20.78 -8.06 -23.96
C SER A 281 -21.32 -6.89 -24.81
N TYR A 282 -21.99 -7.18 -25.93
CA TYR A 282 -22.65 -6.13 -26.72
C TYR A 282 -23.86 -5.50 -26.01
N GLU A 283 -24.56 -6.27 -25.17
CA GLU A 283 -25.69 -5.82 -24.35
C GLU A 283 -25.21 -5.09 -23.08
N ASN A 284 -24.09 -5.53 -22.49
CA ASN A 284 -23.46 -4.90 -21.33
C ASN A 284 -22.00 -4.51 -21.65
N PRO A 285 -21.77 -3.42 -22.42
CA PRO A 285 -20.42 -3.06 -22.87
C PRO A 285 -19.47 -2.65 -21.75
N LYS A 286 -19.99 -2.30 -20.56
CA LYS A 286 -19.17 -1.93 -19.39
C LYS A 286 -18.77 -3.14 -18.54
N GLY A 287 -19.56 -4.22 -18.55
CA GLY A 287 -19.31 -5.43 -17.77
C GLY A 287 -19.27 -5.23 -16.25
N GLN A 288 -18.86 -6.30 -15.56
CA GLN A 288 -18.60 -6.29 -14.12
C GLN A 288 -17.36 -5.44 -13.76
N GLU A 289 -17.38 -4.92 -12.55
CA GLU A 289 -16.28 -4.19 -11.90
C GLU A 289 -15.54 -5.12 -10.92
N ILE A 290 -14.21 -5.08 -10.94
CA ILE A 290 -13.33 -5.86 -10.08
C ILE A 290 -12.55 -4.93 -9.13
N LEU A 291 -12.03 -5.49 -8.04
CA LEU A 291 -11.07 -4.82 -7.16
C LEU A 291 -9.64 -5.23 -7.55
N VAL A 292 -8.72 -4.26 -7.56
CA VAL A 292 -7.31 -4.46 -7.91
C VAL A 292 -6.42 -3.82 -6.85
N ASP A 293 -5.57 -4.61 -6.21
CA ASP A 293 -4.68 -4.15 -5.14
C ASP A 293 -3.33 -4.89 -5.12
N GLY A 294 -2.23 -4.14 -4.97
CA GLY A 294 -0.88 -4.68 -4.93
C GLY A 294 -0.41 -5.27 -3.59
N ALA A 295 -1.31 -5.57 -2.66
CA ALA A 295 -1.01 -6.23 -1.38
C ALA A 295 -0.24 -7.55 -1.59
N HIS A 296 0.89 -7.69 -0.90
CA HIS A 296 1.85 -8.79 -1.09
C HIS A 296 2.60 -9.18 0.22
N ASN A 297 2.12 -8.70 1.36
CA ASN A 297 2.58 -9.07 2.70
C ASN A 297 1.35 -9.16 3.66
N PRO A 298 1.43 -9.85 4.80
CA PRO A 298 0.26 -10.15 5.62
C PRO A 298 -0.47 -8.91 6.17
N ASP A 299 0.25 -7.82 6.48
CA ASP A 299 -0.39 -6.58 6.93
C ASP A 299 -1.12 -5.84 5.80
N ALA A 300 -0.62 -5.91 4.56
CA ALA A 300 -1.37 -5.46 3.38
C ALA A 300 -2.57 -6.38 3.10
N ALA A 301 -2.47 -7.68 3.37
CA ALA A 301 -3.60 -8.61 3.27
C ALA A 301 -4.70 -8.28 4.29
N LYS A 302 -4.34 -7.94 5.54
CA LYS A 302 -5.28 -7.50 6.59
C LYS A 302 -6.06 -6.27 6.11
N VAL A 303 -5.36 -5.30 5.55
CA VAL A 303 -5.94 -4.10 4.94
C VAL A 303 -6.89 -4.41 3.77
N LEU A 304 -6.51 -5.33 2.88
CA LEU A 304 -7.32 -5.71 1.73
C LEU A 304 -8.59 -6.47 2.13
N ILE A 305 -8.48 -7.51 2.97
CA ILE A 305 -9.64 -8.30 3.39
C ILE A 305 -10.64 -7.47 4.20
N ASP A 306 -10.18 -6.46 4.93
CA ASP A 306 -11.04 -5.55 5.67
C ASP A 306 -11.91 -4.68 4.73
N CYS A 307 -11.35 -4.25 3.59
CA CYS A 307 -12.13 -3.58 2.53
C CYS A 307 -13.10 -4.55 1.83
N VAL A 308 -12.63 -5.75 1.50
CA VAL A 308 -13.41 -6.81 0.84
C VAL A 308 -14.59 -7.25 1.72
N ASN A 309 -14.39 -7.45 3.02
CA ASN A 309 -15.44 -7.82 3.98
C ASN A 309 -16.48 -6.71 4.18
N LYS A 310 -16.06 -5.43 4.14
CA LYS A 310 -16.95 -4.28 4.40
C LYS A 310 -17.77 -3.84 3.19
N VAL A 311 -17.32 -4.08 1.95
CA VAL A 311 -18.02 -3.65 0.72
C VAL A 311 -18.34 -4.79 -0.24
N HIS A 312 -17.42 -5.74 -0.46
CA HIS A 312 -17.57 -6.75 -1.51
C HIS A 312 -18.37 -7.97 -1.02
N ARG A 313 -17.96 -8.60 0.10
CA ARG A 313 -18.72 -9.66 0.79
C ARG A 313 -19.96 -9.16 1.55
N ARG A 314 -20.42 -7.93 1.29
CA ARG A 314 -21.66 -7.34 1.81
C ARG A 314 -22.41 -6.53 0.74
N GLY A 315 -21.94 -6.60 -0.52
CA GLY A 315 -22.51 -5.84 -1.62
C GLY A 315 -23.86 -6.38 -2.04
N TYR A 316 -24.80 -5.49 -2.34
CA TYR A 316 -26.02 -5.87 -3.06
C TYR A 316 -25.63 -6.38 -4.46
N ILE A 317 -26.09 -7.58 -4.81
CA ILE A 317 -26.04 -8.10 -6.18
C ILE A 317 -27.48 -8.19 -6.67
N GLU A 318 -27.73 -7.55 -7.82
CA GLU A 318 -29.05 -7.54 -8.47
C GLU A 318 -29.50 -8.96 -8.84
N GLY A 319 -30.79 -9.26 -8.65
CA GLY A 319 -31.36 -10.60 -8.88
C GLY A 319 -31.02 -11.67 -7.83
N LEU A 320 -30.04 -11.46 -6.94
CA LEU A 320 -29.53 -12.48 -6.00
C LEU A 320 -30.09 -12.38 -4.56
N GLY A 321 -31.10 -11.53 -4.33
CA GLY A 321 -31.92 -11.53 -3.11
C GLY A 321 -31.25 -10.95 -1.86
N ARG A 322 -31.57 -11.50 -0.67
CA ARG A 322 -30.92 -11.09 0.59
C ARG A 322 -29.52 -11.70 0.69
N HIS A 323 -28.56 -10.84 1.00
CA HIS A 323 -27.17 -11.19 1.19
C HIS A 323 -26.96 -12.33 2.22
N PRO A 324 -26.13 -13.36 1.95
CA PRO A 324 -25.83 -14.44 2.91
C PRO A 324 -25.23 -13.93 4.23
N ARG A 325 -25.52 -14.61 5.36
CA ARG A 325 -25.00 -14.22 6.69
C ARG A 325 -23.47 -14.20 6.77
N VAL A 326 -22.78 -15.06 6.01
CA VAL A 326 -21.33 -15.29 6.08
C VAL A 326 -20.50 -14.46 5.10
N GLY A 327 -21.12 -13.87 4.08
CA GLY A 327 -20.41 -13.28 2.94
C GLY A 327 -20.92 -13.81 1.60
N TRP A 328 -20.85 -13.01 0.53
CA TRP A 328 -20.63 -13.60 -0.79
C TRP A 328 -19.21 -14.19 -0.82
N PRO A 329 -19.00 -15.38 -1.42
CA PRO A 329 -17.67 -15.86 -1.74
C PRO A 329 -16.97 -14.93 -2.73
N VAL A 330 -15.65 -14.93 -2.70
CA VAL A 330 -14.80 -14.05 -3.53
C VAL A 330 -13.98 -14.91 -4.47
N THR A 331 -13.90 -14.47 -5.74
CA THR A 331 -12.98 -15.05 -6.73
C THR A 331 -11.68 -14.25 -6.73
N TRP A 332 -10.64 -14.82 -6.12
CA TRP A 332 -9.31 -14.25 -6.01
C TRP A 332 -8.46 -14.64 -7.23
N VAL A 333 -7.92 -13.64 -7.95
CA VAL A 333 -6.91 -13.82 -9.01
C VAL A 333 -5.56 -13.39 -8.43
N LEU A 334 -4.62 -14.32 -8.35
CA LEU A 334 -3.46 -14.23 -7.46
C LEU A 334 -2.15 -14.61 -8.15
N ALA A 335 -1.12 -13.80 -7.96
CA ALA A 335 0.27 -14.17 -8.21
C ALA A 335 1.13 -13.52 -7.13
N MET A 336 2.10 -14.23 -6.57
CA MET A 336 2.99 -13.71 -5.52
C MET A 336 4.46 -13.85 -5.94
N THR A 337 5.33 -12.99 -5.42
CA THR A 337 6.78 -13.06 -5.69
C THR A 337 7.42 -14.20 -4.89
N GLU A 338 8.28 -14.97 -5.54
CA GLU A 338 9.10 -16.03 -4.92
C GLU A 338 9.79 -15.53 -3.64
N GLY A 339 9.73 -16.30 -2.55
CA GLY A 339 10.32 -15.95 -1.26
C GLY A 339 9.50 -15.01 -0.36
N LYS A 340 8.30 -14.56 -0.75
CA LYS A 340 7.32 -13.96 0.18
C LYS A 340 6.53 -15.06 0.92
N ASP A 341 6.03 -14.77 2.12
CA ASP A 341 5.15 -15.70 2.83
C ASP A 341 3.73 -15.68 2.24
N ALA A 342 3.43 -16.67 1.39
CA ALA A 342 2.09 -16.91 0.86
C ALA A 342 1.14 -17.56 1.88
N SER A 343 1.66 -18.25 2.89
CA SER A 343 0.85 -18.97 3.88
C SER A 343 0.15 -18.00 4.83
N GLU A 344 0.87 -17.07 5.47
CA GLU A 344 0.25 -16.04 6.32
C GLU A 344 -0.60 -15.09 5.48
N TYR A 345 -0.14 -14.69 4.28
CA TYR A 345 -0.88 -13.83 3.36
C TYR A 345 -2.26 -14.42 2.98
N LEU A 346 -2.30 -15.67 2.52
CA LEU A 346 -3.55 -16.31 2.07
C LEU A 346 -4.46 -16.67 3.25
N ARG A 347 -3.91 -17.07 4.40
CA ARG A 347 -4.67 -17.33 5.65
C ARG A 347 -5.46 -16.10 6.11
N VAL A 348 -4.95 -14.89 5.85
CA VAL A 348 -5.68 -13.65 6.16
C VAL A 348 -6.86 -13.42 5.19
N LEU A 349 -6.70 -13.71 3.89
CA LEU A 349 -7.69 -13.41 2.84
C LEU A 349 -8.81 -14.45 2.70
N LEU A 350 -8.45 -15.73 2.59
CA LEU A 350 -9.34 -16.80 2.10
C LEU A 350 -10.39 -17.20 3.14
N ARG A 351 -11.58 -17.58 2.68
CA ARG A 351 -12.68 -18.12 3.52
C ARG A 351 -13.31 -19.35 2.83
N PRO A 352 -14.04 -20.22 3.57
CA PRO A 352 -14.74 -21.35 2.96
C PRO A 352 -15.68 -20.91 1.83
N GLY A 353 -15.69 -21.65 0.72
CA GLY A 353 -16.46 -21.35 -0.48
C GLY A 353 -15.81 -20.33 -1.43
N ASP A 354 -14.69 -19.69 -1.07
CA ASP A 354 -13.97 -18.81 -1.99
C ASP A 354 -13.43 -19.55 -3.22
N HIS A 355 -13.27 -18.80 -4.30
CA HIS A 355 -12.65 -19.29 -5.52
C HIS A 355 -11.24 -18.72 -5.67
N VAL A 356 -10.28 -19.55 -6.06
CA VAL A 356 -8.86 -19.18 -6.16
C VAL A 356 -8.31 -19.51 -7.55
N ILE A 357 -7.80 -18.50 -8.23
CA ILE A 357 -7.10 -18.66 -9.51
C ILE A 357 -5.69 -18.12 -9.37
N THR A 358 -4.72 -19.02 -9.38
CA THR A 358 -3.29 -18.67 -9.29
C THR A 358 -2.69 -18.53 -10.68
N THR A 359 -1.84 -17.53 -10.87
CA THR A 359 -1.22 -17.22 -12.16
C THR A 359 0.19 -16.65 -11.98
N THR A 360 0.85 -16.37 -13.10
CA THR A 360 2.19 -15.76 -13.17
C THR A 360 2.10 -14.24 -13.32
N PHE A 361 3.22 -13.54 -13.12
CA PHE A 361 3.48 -12.22 -13.72
C PHE A 361 4.70 -12.33 -14.66
N GLY A 362 4.88 -11.34 -15.54
CA GLY A 362 5.94 -11.31 -16.54
C GLY A 362 7.32 -10.88 -15.99
N PRO A 363 8.38 -10.91 -16.82
CA PRO A 363 9.70 -10.40 -16.44
C PRO A 363 9.65 -8.92 -16.03
N VAL A 364 10.25 -8.58 -14.89
CA VAL A 364 10.24 -7.20 -14.36
C VAL A 364 11.46 -6.43 -14.88
N ASP A 365 11.21 -5.29 -15.53
CA ASP A 365 12.25 -4.50 -16.21
C ASP A 365 13.32 -3.98 -15.20
N GLY A 366 14.58 -4.29 -15.48
CA GLY A 366 15.72 -4.02 -14.60
C GLY A 366 15.71 -4.78 -13.26
N MET A 367 14.82 -5.77 -13.05
CA MET A 367 14.78 -6.58 -11.82
C MET A 367 14.74 -8.10 -12.11
N PRO A 368 15.71 -8.68 -12.86
CA PRO A 368 15.66 -10.07 -13.32
C PRO A 368 15.73 -11.15 -12.21
N SER A 369 16.03 -10.76 -10.97
CA SER A 369 15.94 -11.64 -9.79
C SER A 369 14.52 -11.73 -9.21
N VAL A 370 13.59 -10.88 -9.63
CA VAL A 370 12.19 -10.92 -9.19
C VAL A 370 11.44 -11.91 -10.06
N LYS A 371 10.99 -13.01 -9.44
CA LYS A 371 10.24 -14.08 -10.10
C LYS A 371 8.88 -14.29 -9.42
N PRO A 372 7.85 -14.70 -10.15
CA PRO A 372 6.62 -15.22 -9.57
C PRO A 372 6.85 -16.60 -8.95
N MET A 373 6.08 -16.93 -7.92
CA MET A 373 5.88 -18.31 -7.48
C MET A 373 5.25 -19.13 -8.60
N ASP A 374 5.47 -20.44 -8.58
CA ASP A 374 4.81 -21.37 -9.48
C ASP A 374 3.28 -21.42 -9.19
N PRO A 375 2.39 -21.29 -10.20
CA PRO A 375 0.95 -21.19 -9.98
C PRO A 375 0.35 -22.42 -9.29
N GLU A 376 0.78 -23.63 -9.66
CA GLU A 376 0.38 -24.88 -9.04
C GLU A 376 0.82 -24.94 -7.58
N GLN A 377 2.07 -24.58 -7.27
CA GLN A 377 2.55 -24.50 -5.87
C GLN A 377 1.72 -23.51 -5.03
N LEU A 378 1.48 -22.29 -5.56
CA LEU A 378 0.68 -21.28 -4.87
C LEU A 378 -0.76 -21.75 -4.62
N LEU A 379 -1.34 -22.56 -5.51
CA LEU A 379 -2.67 -23.16 -5.30
C LEU A 379 -2.66 -24.23 -4.21
N GLN A 380 -1.59 -25.02 -4.07
CA GLN A 380 -1.48 -25.96 -2.96
C GLN A 380 -1.34 -25.25 -1.61
N VAL A 381 -0.61 -24.11 -1.56
CA VAL A 381 -0.58 -23.26 -0.35
C VAL A 381 -1.98 -22.70 -0.04
N ALA A 382 -2.72 -22.23 -1.05
CA ALA A 382 -4.10 -21.77 -0.85
C ALA A 382 -5.00 -22.86 -0.23
N LYS A 383 -4.88 -24.10 -0.73
CA LYS A 383 -5.65 -25.26 -0.24
C LYS A 383 -5.23 -25.71 1.17
N SER A 384 -3.96 -25.59 1.54
CA SER A 384 -3.46 -26.01 2.86
C SER A 384 -3.74 -24.99 3.97
N VAL A 385 -4.02 -23.73 3.64
CA VAL A 385 -4.39 -22.71 4.65
C VAL A 385 -5.90 -22.50 4.80
N GLN A 386 -6.72 -22.90 3.82
CA GLN A 386 -8.17 -22.79 3.87
C GLN A 386 -8.87 -23.94 3.14
N GLU A 387 -9.52 -24.81 3.92
CA GLU A 387 -10.42 -25.85 3.40
C GLU A 387 -11.65 -25.25 2.70
N GLY A 388 -12.26 -26.03 1.80
CA GLY A 388 -13.51 -25.65 1.13
C GLY A 388 -13.37 -24.56 0.07
N ILE A 389 -12.16 -24.27 -0.43
CA ILE A 389 -11.97 -23.43 -1.62
C ILE A 389 -12.07 -24.26 -2.91
N THR A 390 -12.57 -23.64 -3.98
CA THR A 390 -12.47 -24.18 -5.34
C THR A 390 -11.38 -23.43 -6.09
N GLY A 391 -10.48 -24.09 -6.81
CA GLY A 391 -9.43 -23.34 -7.50
C GLY A 391 -8.68 -24.03 -8.63
N LEU A 392 -8.12 -23.18 -9.50
CA LEU A 392 -7.48 -23.51 -10.76
C LEU A 392 -6.13 -22.78 -10.87
N ALA A 393 -5.07 -23.52 -11.14
CA ALA A 393 -3.79 -22.92 -11.50
C ALA A 393 -3.79 -22.61 -13.00
N MET A 394 -3.22 -21.48 -13.38
CA MET A 394 -3.09 -21.08 -14.79
C MET A 394 -1.76 -21.56 -15.36
N PRO A 395 -1.70 -22.02 -16.62
CA PRO A 395 -0.44 -22.02 -17.38
C PRO A 395 0.15 -20.60 -17.37
N LYS A 396 1.46 -20.48 -17.68
CA LYS A 396 2.25 -19.24 -17.53
C LYS A 396 1.86 -18.16 -18.54
N ASP A 397 0.68 -17.58 -18.33
CA ASP A 397 -0.04 -16.63 -19.17
C ASP A 397 -0.49 -15.39 -18.37
N GLY A 398 -0.79 -14.31 -19.10
CA GLY A 398 -1.11 -12.99 -18.54
C GLY A 398 -2.39 -12.88 -17.71
N ALA A 399 -2.55 -11.72 -17.07
CA ALA A 399 -3.62 -11.43 -16.12
C ALA A 399 -5.03 -11.56 -16.73
N PHE A 400 -5.21 -11.26 -18.02
CA PHE A 400 -6.50 -11.43 -18.70
C PHE A 400 -6.87 -12.90 -18.88
N ARG A 401 -5.92 -13.83 -19.05
CA ARG A 401 -6.24 -15.27 -19.12
C ARG A 401 -6.81 -15.75 -17.77
N ALA A 402 -6.17 -15.34 -16.67
CA ALA A 402 -6.65 -15.65 -15.33
C ALA A 402 -8.02 -15.01 -15.02
N LEU A 403 -8.26 -13.77 -15.49
CA LEU A 403 -9.57 -13.11 -15.37
C LEU A 403 -10.65 -13.75 -16.26
N LEU A 404 -10.31 -14.32 -17.42
CA LEU A 404 -11.23 -15.10 -18.25
C LEU A 404 -11.62 -16.43 -17.58
N ALA A 405 -10.67 -17.11 -16.93
CA ALA A 405 -11.01 -18.24 -16.06
C ALA A 405 -11.89 -17.80 -14.86
N ALA A 406 -11.59 -16.64 -14.25
CA ALA A 406 -12.40 -16.08 -13.17
C ALA A 406 -13.85 -15.79 -13.59
N LYS A 407 -14.08 -15.35 -14.84
CA LYS A 407 -15.42 -15.15 -15.39
C LYS A 407 -16.28 -16.41 -15.38
N HIS A 408 -15.69 -17.58 -15.66
CA HIS A 408 -16.43 -18.85 -15.72
C HIS A 408 -16.53 -19.54 -14.37
N LEU A 409 -15.57 -19.29 -13.47
CA LEU A 409 -15.57 -19.85 -12.11
C LEU A 409 -16.45 -19.03 -11.15
N THR A 410 -16.52 -17.70 -11.31
CA THR A 410 -17.34 -16.82 -10.46
C THR A 410 -18.82 -16.92 -10.86
N LYS A 411 -19.74 -16.95 -9.88
CA LYS A 411 -21.17 -16.80 -10.17
C LYS A 411 -21.47 -15.32 -10.51
N ASN A 412 -22.47 -15.06 -11.35
CA ASN A 412 -22.76 -13.70 -11.85
C ASN A 412 -22.85 -12.66 -10.71
N GLY A 413 -22.02 -11.62 -10.80
CA GLY A 413 -21.96 -10.52 -9.83
C GLY A 413 -21.18 -10.82 -8.55
N TRP A 414 -20.73 -12.06 -8.29
CA TRP A 414 -19.86 -12.35 -7.15
C TRP A 414 -18.54 -11.57 -7.28
N PRO A 415 -17.98 -11.02 -6.18
CA PRO A 415 -16.78 -10.19 -6.25
C PRO A 415 -15.58 -10.91 -6.84
N VAL A 416 -14.86 -10.22 -7.73
CA VAL A 416 -13.55 -10.65 -8.24
C VAL A 416 -12.49 -9.67 -7.72
N VAL A 417 -11.38 -10.19 -7.21
CA VAL A 417 -10.27 -9.40 -6.65
C VAL A 417 -8.95 -9.88 -7.25
N LEU A 418 -8.19 -8.98 -7.89
CA LEU A 418 -6.85 -9.26 -8.43
C LEU A 418 -5.79 -8.70 -7.48
N THR A 419 -4.90 -9.55 -6.96
CA THR A 419 -3.92 -9.18 -5.93
C THR A 419 -2.74 -10.16 -5.81
N GLY A 420 -1.94 -10.05 -4.73
CA GLY A 420 -0.76 -10.88 -4.42
C GLY A 420 0.57 -10.25 -4.84
N SER A 421 0.58 -9.43 -5.89
CA SER A 421 1.79 -8.80 -6.43
C SER A 421 1.49 -7.50 -7.17
N LEU A 422 2.33 -6.49 -6.95
CA LEU A 422 2.36 -5.27 -7.75
C LEU A 422 2.65 -5.54 -9.23
N TYR A 423 3.44 -6.57 -9.53
CA TYR A 423 3.84 -6.90 -10.91
C TYR A 423 2.67 -7.50 -11.70
N LEU A 424 1.81 -8.30 -11.07
CA LEU A 424 0.56 -8.79 -11.67
C LEU A 424 -0.41 -7.63 -11.96
N VAL A 425 -0.50 -6.65 -11.06
CA VAL A 425 -1.28 -5.43 -11.30
C VAL A 425 -0.68 -4.63 -12.48
N GLY A 426 0.64 -4.61 -12.60
CA GLY A 426 1.36 -4.07 -13.75
C GLY A 426 0.98 -4.73 -15.07
N ASP A 427 1.04 -6.07 -15.14
CA ASP A 427 0.64 -6.84 -16.33
C ASP A 427 -0.83 -6.62 -16.66
N PHE A 428 -1.70 -6.65 -15.66
CA PHE A 428 -3.11 -6.31 -15.82
C PHE A 428 -3.30 -4.92 -16.45
N HIS A 429 -2.55 -3.89 -16.03
CA HIS A 429 -2.64 -2.56 -16.64
C HIS A 429 -2.01 -2.48 -18.04
N ARG A 430 -0.93 -3.22 -18.31
CA ARG A 430 -0.34 -3.35 -19.66
C ARG A 430 -1.37 -3.96 -20.61
N GLU A 431 -1.95 -5.09 -20.24
CA GLU A 431 -2.99 -5.81 -21.00
C GLU A 431 -4.30 -5.03 -21.10
N ALA A 432 -4.66 -4.23 -20.10
CA ALA A 432 -5.88 -3.43 -20.08
C ALA A 432 -5.81 -2.14 -20.92
N ARG A 433 -4.61 -1.66 -21.29
CA ARG A 433 -4.39 -0.35 -21.93
C ARG A 433 -5.30 -0.08 -23.14
N ALA A 434 -5.47 -1.06 -24.03
CA ALA A 434 -6.38 -0.98 -25.18
C ALA A 434 -7.80 -1.52 -24.88
N ARG A 435 -8.01 -2.21 -23.76
CA ARG A 435 -9.18 -3.06 -23.47
C ARG A 435 -10.12 -2.51 -22.39
N SER A 436 -9.75 -1.42 -21.73
CA SER A 436 -10.55 -0.76 -20.68
C SER A 436 -11.68 0.14 -21.19
N SER A 437 -11.68 0.51 -22.48
CA SER A 437 -12.69 1.41 -23.03
C SER A 437 -14.06 0.74 -23.15
N ALA A 438 -15.14 1.47 -22.85
CA ALA A 438 -16.50 1.01 -23.16
C ALA A 438 -16.73 0.85 -24.68
N ASN A 439 -15.89 1.49 -25.51
CA ASN A 439 -15.92 1.33 -26.97
C ASN A 439 -15.32 0.00 -27.44
N TYR A 440 -14.64 -0.77 -26.58
CA TYR A 440 -13.95 -2.03 -26.93
C TYR A 440 -14.82 -3.02 -27.73
N TRP A 441 -16.13 -3.03 -27.50
CA TRP A 441 -17.06 -3.91 -28.22
C TRP A 441 -17.40 -3.42 -29.64
N TYR A 442 -17.36 -2.12 -29.87
CA TYR A 442 -17.79 -1.46 -31.11
C TYR A 442 -16.62 -1.00 -32.01
N ASP A 443 -15.41 -0.97 -31.46
CA ASP A 443 -14.19 -0.52 -32.14
C ASP A 443 -13.74 -1.51 -33.24
N PRO A 444 -13.66 -1.13 -34.53
CA PRO A 444 -13.23 -2.03 -35.59
C PRO A 444 -11.78 -2.51 -35.44
N GLU A 445 -10.87 -1.68 -34.91
CA GLU A 445 -9.44 -2.01 -34.81
C GLU A 445 -9.17 -3.16 -33.82
N LEU A 446 -10.11 -3.38 -32.89
CA LEU A 446 -10.03 -4.41 -31.84
C LEU A 446 -10.78 -5.71 -32.21
N GLU A 447 -11.22 -5.91 -33.46
CA GLU A 447 -11.94 -7.13 -33.84
C GLU A 447 -11.10 -8.41 -33.71
N GLU A 448 -9.83 -8.38 -34.12
CA GLU A 448 -8.93 -9.53 -33.97
C GLU A 448 -8.58 -9.80 -32.49
N ASP A 449 -8.59 -8.78 -31.64
CA ASP A 449 -8.44 -8.95 -30.19
C ASP A 449 -9.68 -9.60 -29.58
N ARG A 450 -10.88 -9.15 -29.97
CA ARG A 450 -12.16 -9.80 -29.62
C ARG A 450 -12.20 -11.27 -30.06
N LYS A 451 -11.71 -11.60 -31.26
CA LYS A 451 -11.61 -12.99 -31.75
C LYS A 451 -10.67 -13.83 -30.87
N LYS A 452 -9.46 -13.35 -30.59
CA LYS A 452 -8.47 -14.04 -29.73
C LYS A 452 -9.01 -14.26 -28.31
N ILE A 453 -9.57 -13.23 -27.69
CA ILE A 453 -10.18 -13.32 -26.35
C ILE A 453 -11.37 -14.29 -26.34
N LYS A 454 -12.17 -14.37 -27.41
CA LYS A 454 -13.26 -15.34 -27.53
C LYS A 454 -12.79 -16.79 -27.66
N VAL A 455 -11.61 -17.04 -28.24
CA VAL A 455 -10.97 -18.38 -28.26
C VAL A 455 -10.47 -18.74 -26.86
N ILE A 456 -9.64 -17.90 -26.25
CA ILE A 456 -9.09 -18.11 -24.90
C ILE A 456 -10.21 -18.31 -23.87
N SER A 457 -11.28 -17.52 -23.97
CA SER A 457 -12.46 -17.65 -23.09
C SER A 457 -13.11 -19.04 -23.17
N ARG A 458 -13.16 -19.66 -24.35
CA ARG A 458 -13.69 -21.03 -24.52
C ARG A 458 -12.76 -22.10 -23.95
N GLU A 459 -11.44 -21.92 -24.10
CA GLU A 459 -10.44 -22.80 -23.48
C GLU A 459 -10.59 -22.79 -21.96
N GLU A 460 -10.66 -21.61 -21.36
CA GLU A 460 -10.81 -21.47 -19.91
C GLU A 460 -12.18 -21.95 -19.42
N GLN A 461 -13.25 -21.75 -20.19
CA GLN A 461 -14.56 -22.35 -19.88
C GLN A 461 -14.46 -23.88 -19.84
N ALA A 462 -13.75 -24.50 -20.79
CA ALA A 462 -13.54 -25.95 -20.81
C ALA A 462 -12.65 -26.44 -19.65
N ARG A 463 -11.66 -25.63 -19.20
CA ARG A 463 -10.84 -25.94 -18.02
C ARG A 463 -11.65 -25.85 -16.73
N VAL A 464 -12.45 -24.80 -16.55
CA VAL A 464 -13.34 -24.62 -15.39
C VAL A 464 -14.44 -25.69 -15.36
N ASN A 465 -15.07 -26.00 -16.50
CA ASN A 465 -16.08 -27.06 -16.55
C ASN A 465 -15.50 -28.42 -16.14
N ARG A 466 -14.27 -28.75 -16.56
CA ARG A 466 -13.58 -29.99 -16.11
C ARG A 466 -13.30 -29.99 -14.62
N LEU A 467 -12.86 -28.86 -14.04
CA LEU A 467 -12.66 -28.70 -12.60
C LEU A 467 -13.97 -28.96 -11.83
N LEU A 468 -15.06 -28.29 -12.22
CA LEU A 468 -16.35 -28.41 -11.55
C LEU A 468 -16.95 -29.82 -11.70
N SER A 469 -16.87 -30.45 -12.89
CA SER A 469 -17.34 -31.83 -13.08
C SER A 469 -16.49 -32.86 -12.33
N SER A 470 -15.18 -32.62 -12.17
CA SER A 470 -14.32 -33.47 -11.33
C SER A 470 -14.59 -33.31 -9.82
N GLY A 471 -15.30 -32.26 -9.42
CA GLY A 471 -15.64 -31.95 -8.03
C GLY A 471 -17.07 -32.28 -7.61
N HIS A 472 -17.90 -32.90 -8.47
CA HIS A 472 -19.31 -33.17 -8.18
C HIS A 472 -19.74 -34.61 -8.48
N THR A 473 -19.72 -35.44 -7.44
CA THR A 473 -20.82 -36.35 -7.15
C THR A 473 -21.56 -35.85 -5.91
N ASP A 474 -22.25 -34.70 -6.03
CA ASP A 474 -23.11 -34.17 -4.97
C ASP A 474 -24.53 -34.76 -5.11
N PRO A 475 -25.10 -35.46 -4.10
CA PRO A 475 -26.30 -36.29 -4.28
C PRO A 475 -27.65 -35.58 -4.52
N LEU A 476 -27.66 -34.28 -4.85
CA LEU A 476 -28.87 -33.44 -4.79
C LEU A 476 -29.37 -32.86 -6.12
N ASP A 477 -28.69 -33.10 -7.26
CA ASP A 477 -29.11 -32.52 -8.55
C ASP A 477 -29.11 -33.52 -9.72
N GLN A 478 -30.04 -34.48 -9.68
CA GLN A 478 -30.59 -35.13 -10.88
C GLN A 478 -32.11 -35.34 -10.73
N PRO A 479 -32.93 -35.04 -11.76
CA PRO A 479 -34.37 -35.27 -11.72
C PRO A 479 -34.70 -36.76 -11.75
N SER A 480 -35.58 -37.21 -10.86
CA SER A 480 -35.87 -38.62 -10.65
C SER A 480 -36.72 -39.25 -11.76
N ARG A 481 -36.27 -40.41 -12.26
CA ARG A 481 -37.14 -41.50 -12.76
C ARG A 481 -36.39 -42.83 -12.75
N ASN A 482 -37.06 -43.85 -12.20
CA ASN A 482 -36.69 -45.26 -12.20
C ASN A 482 -35.35 -45.62 -11.50
N ASP A 483 -35.43 -46.10 -10.26
CA ASP A 483 -34.79 -47.36 -9.82
C ASP A 483 -35.14 -47.69 -8.35
N GLU A 484 -36.43 -47.90 -8.10
CA GLU A 484 -36.91 -48.46 -6.84
C GLU A 484 -36.94 -49.99 -6.88
N ARG A 485 -35.85 -50.64 -6.47
CA ARG A 485 -35.89 -51.98 -5.82
C ARG A 485 -34.62 -52.41 -5.09
N GLU A 486 -33.41 -52.03 -5.52
CA GLU A 486 -32.18 -52.65 -4.99
C GLU A 486 -31.47 -51.89 -3.85
N LYS A 487 -31.71 -50.59 -3.65
CA LYS A 487 -30.95 -49.76 -2.66
C LYS A 487 -31.28 -50.03 -1.18
N GLY A 488 -32.25 -50.90 -0.87
CA GLY A 488 -32.77 -51.13 0.48
C GLY A 488 -31.85 -51.93 1.42
N THR A 489 -31.06 -52.87 0.89
CA THR A 489 -30.24 -53.79 1.70
C THR A 489 -28.90 -53.19 2.11
N SER A 490 -28.07 -52.76 1.13
CA SER A 490 -26.73 -52.21 1.39
C SER A 490 -26.72 -51.01 2.35
N SER A 491 -27.80 -50.22 2.35
CA SER A 491 -27.96 -49.06 3.22
C SER A 491 -28.13 -49.42 4.70
N ARG A 492 -28.70 -50.60 5.01
CA ARG A 492 -28.78 -51.14 6.39
C ARG A 492 -27.43 -51.71 6.82
N GLU A 493 -26.78 -52.48 5.96
CA GLU A 493 -25.46 -53.09 6.21
C GLU A 493 -24.37 -52.07 6.53
N LYS A 494 -24.43 -50.89 5.91
CA LYS A 494 -23.48 -49.80 6.18
C LYS A 494 -23.77 -49.05 7.50
N ARG A 495 -25.04 -48.90 7.90
CA ARG A 495 -25.43 -48.28 9.20
C ARG A 495 -25.04 -49.17 10.39
N ARG A 496 -25.56 -50.41 10.41
CA ARG A 496 -24.66 -51.58 10.36
C ARG A 496 -23.30 -51.48 11.07
N VAL A 497 -22.27 -51.51 10.21
CA VAL A 497 -20.86 -51.39 10.54
C VAL A 497 -20.51 -50.05 11.21
N LEU A 498 -21.02 -48.92 10.71
CA LEU A 498 -20.72 -47.59 11.28
C LEU A 498 -21.10 -47.47 12.76
N GLN A 499 -22.26 -48.00 13.15
CA GLN A 499 -22.70 -47.98 14.53
C GLN A 499 -21.84 -48.89 15.41
N MET A 500 -21.46 -50.08 14.91
CA MET A 500 -20.52 -50.97 15.62
C MET A 500 -19.10 -50.40 15.72
N GLN A 501 -18.71 -49.49 14.81
CA GLN A 501 -17.45 -48.73 14.90
C GLN A 501 -17.52 -47.62 15.95
N MET A 502 -18.64 -46.90 16.06
CA MET A 502 -18.87 -45.93 17.14
C MET A 502 -18.86 -46.61 18.52
N GLU A 503 -19.60 -47.71 18.66
CA GLU A 503 -19.64 -48.52 19.90
C GLU A 503 -18.26 -49.13 20.28
N ASN A 504 -17.32 -49.25 19.34
CA ASN A 504 -15.92 -49.58 19.65
C ASN A 504 -15.13 -48.35 20.10
N LEU A 505 -15.27 -47.21 19.40
CA LEU A 505 -14.54 -45.99 19.70
C LEU A 505 -14.91 -45.41 21.08
N ASP A 506 -16.19 -45.48 21.46
CA ASP A 506 -16.66 -45.05 22.78
C ASP A 506 -16.05 -45.92 23.90
N ARG A 507 -15.95 -47.24 23.69
CA ARG A 507 -15.29 -48.18 24.64
C ARG A 507 -13.77 -48.02 24.70
N GLU A 508 -13.15 -47.52 23.64
CA GLU A 508 -11.72 -47.19 23.61
C GLU A 508 -11.47 -45.88 24.37
N LEU A 509 -12.34 -44.88 24.21
CA LEU A 509 -12.35 -43.65 25.02
C LEU A 509 -12.58 -43.94 26.52
N GLU A 510 -13.54 -44.80 26.88
CA GLU A 510 -13.77 -45.21 28.27
C GLU A 510 -12.53 -45.84 28.91
N ARG A 511 -11.77 -46.66 28.15
CA ARG A 511 -10.50 -47.23 28.61
C ARG A 511 -9.41 -46.17 28.81
N ILE A 512 -9.23 -45.28 27.84
CA ILE A 512 -8.23 -44.20 27.94
C ILE A 512 -8.53 -43.28 29.14
N VAL A 513 -9.80 -42.98 29.41
CA VAL A 513 -10.21 -42.21 30.59
C VAL A 513 -9.98 -42.98 31.90
N ALA A 514 -10.19 -44.29 31.93
CA ALA A 514 -9.86 -45.12 33.08
C ALA A 514 -8.33 -45.21 33.32
N GLU A 515 -7.54 -45.35 32.26
CA GLU A 515 -6.07 -45.33 32.32
C GLU A 515 -5.55 -43.96 32.78
N GLU A 516 -6.10 -42.83 32.30
CA GLU A 516 -5.73 -41.49 32.80
C GLU A 516 -6.07 -41.31 34.30
N GLN A 517 -7.21 -41.84 34.75
CA GLN A 517 -7.59 -41.81 36.16
C GLN A 517 -6.68 -42.69 37.02
N GLN A 518 -6.26 -43.85 36.52
CA GLN A 518 -5.36 -44.75 37.25
C GLN A 518 -3.91 -44.24 37.26
N ILE A 519 -3.43 -43.64 36.16
CA ILE A 519 -2.15 -42.90 36.14
C ILE A 519 -2.20 -41.73 37.14
N ARG A 520 -3.36 -41.11 37.36
CA ARG A 520 -3.55 -40.09 38.40
C ARG A 520 -3.61 -40.64 39.83
N SER A 521 -4.13 -41.85 40.07
CA SER A 521 -4.12 -42.47 41.41
C SER A 521 -2.73 -42.96 41.80
N ASP A 522 -1.97 -43.44 40.81
CA ASP A 522 -0.66 -44.05 41.01
C ASP A 522 0.47 -43.00 41.03
N TRP A 523 0.14 -41.71 40.78
CA TRP A 523 1.07 -40.58 40.84
C TRP A 523 1.36 -40.17 42.29
N VAL A 524 2.31 -40.86 42.92
CA VAL A 524 2.87 -40.47 44.23
C VAL A 524 3.79 -39.25 44.06
N ASP A 525 3.42 -38.15 44.73
CA ASP A 525 4.18 -36.89 44.79
C ASP A 525 5.61 -37.10 45.34
N PRO A 526 6.67 -36.93 44.52
CA PRO A 526 8.05 -37.18 44.95
C PRO A 526 8.55 -36.20 46.03
N THR A 527 7.84 -35.10 46.30
CA THR A 527 8.24 -34.10 47.30
C THR A 527 7.85 -34.47 48.73
N LYS A 528 7.10 -35.57 48.94
CA LYS A 528 6.59 -36.00 50.26
C LYS A 528 7.39 -37.10 50.97
N GLN A 529 8.62 -37.39 50.55
CA GLN A 529 9.49 -38.39 51.21
C GLN A 529 10.72 -37.82 51.94
N ASN A 530 10.75 -36.51 52.22
CA ASN A 530 11.86 -35.87 52.95
C ASN A 530 11.41 -34.71 53.87
N LYS A 531 10.31 -34.90 54.63
CA LYS A 531 9.86 -33.98 55.71
C LYS A 531 9.15 -34.69 56.88
N GLU A 532 9.75 -35.75 57.42
CA GLU A 532 9.43 -36.26 58.77
C GLU A 532 10.71 -36.54 59.59
N GLU A 533 11.58 -35.52 59.68
CA GLU A 533 12.48 -35.33 60.83
C GLU A 533 12.79 -33.81 60.95
N ASP A 534 13.12 -33.36 62.15
CA ASP A 534 13.40 -31.96 62.54
C ASP A 534 12.39 -30.87 62.16
N SER A 535 11.30 -30.80 62.95
CA SER A 535 10.74 -29.50 63.34
C SER A 535 10.17 -29.52 64.78
N GLN A 536 10.90 -28.94 65.73
CA GLN A 536 10.34 -28.48 67.00
C GLN A 536 10.64 -26.98 67.19
N GLN A 537 9.63 -26.25 67.71
CA GLN A 537 9.68 -24.85 68.15
C GLN A 537 9.77 -23.83 66.98
N LEU A 538 8.69 -23.12 66.60
CA LEU A 538 7.96 -22.02 67.28
C LEU A 538 8.73 -20.68 67.25
N PHE A 539 8.13 -19.49 67.04
CA PHE A 539 6.72 -19.05 67.11
C PHE A 539 6.34 -17.98 66.04
N GLU A 540 5.06 -17.61 66.04
CA GLU A 540 4.30 -16.51 65.37
C GLU A 540 4.87 -15.05 65.58
N PRO A 541 4.38 -13.94 64.95
CA PRO A 541 2.95 -13.64 64.69
C PRO A 541 2.45 -12.68 63.56
N THR A 542 1.12 -12.73 63.37
CA THR A 542 0.08 -11.71 62.98
C THR A 542 0.32 -10.52 62.02
N CYS A 543 -0.71 -10.22 61.21
CA CYS A 543 -0.88 -9.01 60.38
C CYS A 543 -1.26 -7.72 61.15
N GLY A 544 -1.09 -6.55 60.50
CA GLY A 544 -1.70 -5.27 60.93
C GLY A 544 -1.45 -4.06 60.00
N ASP A 545 -2.51 -3.65 59.27
CA ASP A 545 -2.84 -2.29 58.78
C ASP A 545 -1.94 -1.48 57.80
N GLU A 546 -2.51 -0.37 57.32
CA GLU A 546 -2.07 0.44 56.18
C GLU A 546 -1.08 1.56 56.55
N MET A 547 -0.16 1.92 55.63
CA MET A 547 -0.06 3.29 55.04
C MET A 547 1.11 3.46 54.05
N LYS A 548 1.04 4.55 53.26
CA LYS A 548 2.11 5.14 52.43
C LYS A 548 2.49 6.51 53.02
N PRO A 549 3.59 7.18 52.58
CA PRO A 549 4.87 6.69 52.03
C PRO A 549 6.11 7.44 52.60
N LYS A 550 7.35 6.99 52.28
CA LYS A 550 8.53 7.78 51.79
C LYS A 550 9.89 7.21 52.22
N THR A 551 10.92 7.64 51.49
CA THR A 551 12.35 7.73 51.86
C THR A 551 13.05 6.49 52.40
N ILE A 552 13.93 5.93 51.58
CA ILE A 552 15.10 5.15 52.01
C ILE A 552 16.31 6.09 51.95
N GLU A 553 17.00 6.27 53.07
CA GLU A 553 18.32 6.90 53.12
C GLU A 553 19.45 5.85 52.93
N ARG A 554 20.67 6.33 52.75
CA ARG A 554 21.87 5.48 52.56
C ARG A 554 22.40 4.95 53.90
N PRO A 555 23.15 3.84 53.89
CA PRO A 555 24.34 3.67 54.73
C PRO A 555 25.55 4.38 54.10
N GLU A 556 26.43 4.95 54.92
CA GLU A 556 27.73 5.48 54.50
C GLU A 556 28.83 4.39 54.61
N GLU A 557 29.96 4.56 53.91
CA GLU A 557 31.23 4.07 54.45
C GLU A 557 32.43 4.92 54.00
N GLY A 558 33.47 4.97 54.85
CA GLY A 558 34.49 6.03 54.95
C GLY A 558 35.38 6.35 53.73
N GLY A 559 35.75 7.64 53.61
CA GLY A 559 36.84 8.13 52.77
C GLY A 559 37.19 9.61 53.08
N LYS A 560 38.34 9.87 53.71
CA LYS A 560 38.81 11.23 54.06
C LYS A 560 39.84 11.77 53.04
N LEU A 561 39.78 13.08 52.72
CA LEU A 561 40.82 14.09 53.05
C LEU A 561 40.51 15.48 52.41
N ASP A 562 41.19 16.51 52.94
CA ASP A 562 41.19 17.98 52.68
C ASP A 562 40.64 18.54 51.33
N ALA A 563 39.92 19.67 51.24
CA ALA A 563 40.10 21.04 51.76
C ALA A 563 41.23 21.85 51.07
N GLY A 564 41.04 23.08 50.57
CA GLY A 564 39.85 23.94 50.47
C GLY A 564 40.15 25.34 49.85
N LYS A 565 39.16 26.26 49.83
CA LYS A 565 39.10 27.60 49.16
C LYS A 565 38.91 27.53 47.63
N LYS A 566 38.01 28.25 46.92
CA LYS A 566 37.14 29.46 47.09
C LYS A 566 37.78 30.80 46.65
N LEU A 567 36.97 31.67 45.99
CA LEU A 567 37.24 33.02 45.44
C LEU A 567 37.93 33.01 44.05
N GLU A 568 37.73 33.97 43.12
CA GLU A 568 36.61 34.87 42.76
C GLU A 568 36.94 35.57 41.40
N GLU A 569 35.93 35.88 40.57
CA GLU A 569 36.01 36.76 39.36
C GLU A 569 37.10 36.36 38.31
N SER A 570 37.34 36.99 37.15
CA SER A 570 36.60 37.92 36.26
C SER A 570 36.53 37.26 34.83
N GLU A 571 36.45 37.84 33.62
CA GLU A 571 36.31 39.19 33.03
C GLU A 571 35.81 39.09 31.55
N ARG A 572 36.06 40.11 30.71
CA ARG A 572 36.21 40.01 29.24
C ARG A 572 37.63 40.48 28.84
N PRO A 573 38.01 40.44 27.55
CA PRO A 573 37.98 41.70 26.80
C PRO A 573 37.42 41.55 25.36
N GLU A 574 37.38 42.67 24.64
CA GLU A 574 36.61 42.87 23.41
C GLU A 574 37.49 43.16 22.16
N GLU A 575 36.88 42.89 21.00
CA GLU A 575 37.04 43.54 19.69
C GLU A 575 38.41 43.87 19.05
N SER A 576 38.47 43.62 17.73
CA SER A 576 38.86 44.66 16.76
C SER A 576 38.23 44.33 15.38
N ALA A 577 38.04 45.34 14.53
CA ALA A 577 37.11 45.30 13.40
C ALA A 577 37.78 45.46 12.02
N ASN A 578 37.02 45.10 10.96
CA ASN A 578 37.06 45.50 9.53
C ASN A 578 36.72 44.30 8.61
N SER A 579 36.08 44.44 7.44
CA SER A 579 35.58 45.64 6.75
C SER A 579 34.23 45.37 6.05
N GLU A 580 33.61 46.43 5.53
CA GLU A 580 32.31 46.42 4.84
C GLU A 580 32.33 45.66 3.49
N GLN A 581 31.18 45.08 3.11
CA GLN A 581 30.61 45.32 1.78
C GLN A 581 29.09 45.08 1.80
N THR A 582 28.34 46.02 1.21
CA THR A 582 26.87 46.02 1.20
C THR A 582 26.31 45.42 -0.09
N GLY A 583 25.26 44.61 0.03
CA GLY A 583 24.52 44.04 -1.10
C GLY A 583 23.04 43.92 -0.77
N GLU A 584 22.22 44.85 -1.26
CA GLU A 584 20.78 44.86 -0.98
C GLU A 584 20.04 43.76 -1.74
N ALA A 585 19.35 42.87 -1.02
CA ALA A 585 18.38 41.96 -1.62
C ALA A 585 17.05 42.69 -1.90
N PRO A 586 16.50 42.64 -3.13
CA PRO A 586 15.34 43.44 -3.51
C PRO A 586 14.05 42.96 -2.82
N LYS A 587 13.54 43.76 -1.87
CA LYS A 587 12.23 43.56 -1.23
C LYS A 587 11.10 43.88 -2.22
N ILE A 588 10.66 42.87 -2.99
CA ILE A 588 9.53 43.00 -3.92
C ILE A 588 8.22 43.24 -3.15
N ARG A 589 7.83 44.51 -2.99
CA ARG A 589 6.47 44.91 -2.59
C ARG A 589 5.56 44.86 -3.81
N LEU A 590 4.67 43.87 -3.86
CA LEU A 590 3.58 43.85 -4.83
C LEU A 590 2.45 44.78 -4.37
N PHE A 591 2.15 45.80 -5.16
CA PHE A 591 0.96 46.63 -4.98
C PHE A 591 -0.28 45.89 -5.51
N PHE A 592 -1.36 45.89 -4.74
CA PHE A 592 -2.69 45.55 -5.23
C PHE A 592 -3.41 46.84 -5.66
N GLN A 593 -3.80 46.95 -6.92
CA GLN A 593 -4.82 47.91 -7.36
C GLN A 593 -6.21 47.31 -7.11
N ASP A 594 -7.03 47.97 -6.27
CA ASP A 594 -8.39 47.54 -5.92
C ASP A 594 -9.41 48.14 -6.90
N ASP A 595 -9.60 47.47 -8.03
CA ASP A 595 -10.43 47.96 -9.15
C ASP A 595 -11.95 47.79 -8.90
N ARG A 596 -12.46 48.50 -7.88
CA ARG A 596 -13.90 48.55 -7.55
C ARG A 596 -14.64 49.64 -8.29
N LYS A 597 -15.13 49.38 -9.51
CA LYS A 597 -16.22 50.19 -10.11
C LYS A 597 -17.35 49.38 -10.73
N THR A 598 -18.39 49.21 -9.91
CA THR A 598 -19.83 49.30 -10.27
C THR A 598 -20.39 48.45 -11.43
N ARG A 599 -21.41 47.63 -11.13
CA ARG A 599 -22.81 47.93 -11.57
C ARG A 599 -23.87 46.99 -10.94
N ASN A 600 -24.75 47.62 -10.17
CA ASN A 600 -26.18 47.35 -9.93
C ASN A 600 -26.75 45.93 -10.06
N HIS A 601 -27.23 45.38 -8.93
CA HIS A 601 -28.37 44.46 -8.92
C HIS A 601 -29.69 45.22 -9.10
N PRO A 602 -30.67 44.68 -9.84
CA PRO A 602 -32.08 44.87 -9.57
C PRO A 602 -32.62 43.73 -8.68
N VAL A 603 -33.39 44.07 -7.65
CA VAL A 603 -34.19 43.09 -6.90
C VAL A 603 -35.53 42.89 -7.63
N VAL A 604 -35.92 41.65 -7.88
CA VAL A 604 -37.26 41.30 -8.42
C VAL A 604 -37.88 40.21 -7.54
N GLN A 605 -39.19 40.30 -7.32
CA GLN A 605 -39.93 39.53 -6.33
C GLN A 605 -40.18 38.08 -6.75
N ARG A 606 -40.48 37.21 -5.76
CA ARG A 606 -40.97 35.84 -6.01
C ARG A 606 -42.47 35.86 -6.36
N GLU A 607 -42.81 35.47 -7.58
CA GLU A 607 -44.14 34.90 -7.88
C GLU A 607 -44.05 33.39 -8.10
N ARG A 608 -45.12 32.67 -7.76
CA ARG A 608 -45.28 31.23 -8.03
C ARG A 608 -46.13 31.04 -9.29
N ARG A 609 -45.59 30.38 -10.32
CA ARG A 609 -46.41 29.71 -11.36
C ARG A 609 -45.84 28.32 -11.68
N HIS A 610 -46.72 27.42 -12.12
CA HIS A 610 -46.40 26.02 -12.39
C HIS A 610 -46.01 25.81 -13.86
N GLY A 611 -45.22 24.75 -14.11
CA GLY A 611 -45.37 23.94 -15.32
C GLY A 611 -44.19 23.86 -16.28
N LYS A 612 -43.87 22.61 -16.65
CA LYS A 612 -43.09 22.13 -17.81
C LYS A 612 -41.57 22.45 -17.84
N SER A 613 -40.80 21.38 -17.95
CA SER A 613 -39.35 21.39 -18.22
C SER A 613 -39.06 21.71 -19.70
N PRO A 614 -38.01 22.48 -20.01
CA PRO A 614 -37.43 22.53 -21.36
C PRO A 614 -36.32 21.48 -21.55
N GLU A 615 -36.27 20.85 -22.72
CA GLU A 615 -35.13 20.05 -23.15
C GLU A 615 -33.94 20.96 -23.49
N VAL A 616 -32.71 20.56 -23.17
CA VAL A 616 -31.49 21.26 -23.60
C VAL A 616 -30.82 20.48 -24.73
N ARG A 617 -31.04 20.92 -25.98
CA ARG A 617 -30.25 20.47 -27.13
C ARG A 617 -28.87 21.12 -27.09
N ILE A 618 -27.81 20.32 -27.07
CA ILE A 618 -26.43 20.81 -27.18
C ILE A 618 -26.09 20.98 -28.68
N LEU A 619 -25.91 22.21 -29.12
CA LEU A 619 -25.33 22.52 -30.43
C LEU A 619 -23.79 22.56 -30.30
N VAL A 620 -23.10 21.68 -31.03
CA VAL A 620 -21.63 21.65 -31.08
C VAL A 620 -21.15 22.66 -32.12
N GLY A 621 -20.66 23.82 -31.67
CA GLY A 621 -20.06 24.82 -32.53
C GLY A 621 -18.65 24.43 -32.97
N THR A 622 -18.43 24.28 -34.28
CA THR A 622 -17.11 23.96 -34.85
C THR A 622 -16.52 25.15 -35.62
N GLY A 623 -15.25 25.48 -35.35
CA GLY A 623 -14.43 26.28 -36.26
C GLY A 623 -13.19 26.89 -35.60
N PRO A 624 -12.29 27.50 -36.39
CA PRO A 624 -12.11 27.36 -37.84
C PRO A 624 -10.82 26.57 -38.18
N ARG A 625 -10.82 25.81 -39.28
CA ARG A 625 -9.58 25.25 -39.84
C ARG A 625 -8.78 26.36 -40.54
N GLN A 626 -7.55 26.61 -40.10
CA GLN A 626 -6.59 27.37 -40.91
C GLN A 626 -6.16 26.52 -42.12
N LYS A 627 -6.16 27.13 -43.31
CA LYS A 627 -5.44 26.58 -44.47
C LYS A 627 -3.95 26.90 -44.30
N LEU A 628 -3.11 25.90 -44.52
CA LEU A 628 -1.70 26.10 -44.88
C LEU A 628 -1.50 25.45 -46.25
N GLU A 629 -1.14 26.25 -47.22
CA GLU A 629 -0.84 25.80 -48.57
C GLU A 629 0.58 25.22 -48.60
N LYS A 630 0.73 24.02 -49.17
CA LYS A 630 2.02 23.54 -49.65
C LYS A 630 1.97 23.53 -51.18
N LYS A 631 2.98 24.12 -51.80
CA LYS A 631 3.34 23.79 -53.17
C LYS A 631 3.93 22.38 -53.18
N GLU A 632 3.54 21.58 -54.17
CA GLU A 632 4.32 20.46 -54.63
C GLU A 632 4.90 20.85 -55.99
N GLU A 633 6.21 20.67 -56.16
CA GLU A 633 6.88 20.84 -57.45
C GLU A 633 6.95 19.50 -58.17
N THR A 634 6.84 19.55 -59.50
CA THR A 634 6.67 18.39 -60.37
C THR A 634 7.95 17.57 -60.54
N SER A 635 7.82 16.25 -60.69
CA SER A 635 8.48 15.50 -61.77
C SER A 635 7.85 14.13 -62.01
N SER A 636 7.58 13.85 -63.29
CA SER A 636 7.43 12.53 -63.94
C SER A 636 6.46 11.51 -63.33
#